data_AF-A0A848E751-F1
#
_entry.id   AF-A0A848E751-F1
#
_cell.length_a   1.000
_cell.length_b   1.000
_cell.length_c   1.000
_cell.angle_alpha   90.00
_cell.angle_beta   90.00
_cell.angle_gamma   90.00
#
_symmetry.space_group_name_H-M   'P 1'
#
loop_
_entity.id
_entity.type
_entity.pdbx_description
1 polymer ?
#
loop_
_entity_poly.entity_id
_entity_poly.type
_entity_poly.pdbx_seq_one_letter_code
_entity_poly.pdbx_strand_id
1 'polypeptide(L)'
;MTIHSFGAFGASLFLALVSPVSSPAQEVPDFRTRYQLGVVHLTVSGVDPATGLRVENRTGSGFFISEDRRLLTAKHLFLGSDQRPLTQIAVLGQIGTHQGRSFPLPAGALRLHPEFDVAMLTAADPSLAHRALPLCFDQPRRTGERIVALGFPRGQDYDQTDGTIRTTTVSFGEAWLTGADVNPGNSGGPALSLAGSVVGIVLGGFRERDIQGQNVILPLRVARNFIADVATIQQNCSGGAEQEPLGAAADRWIASAEQARSAGALIPGQPLPVGLTSSRAIFEHEWQNAGIAVRRGVAPQRLRRALSLTIRSYRLQEYGSPEQANALRWADEMIGFFREISSRRDLAEAMLEKAATYLEISQIHHTDRARFDRIARDGDKLMQDCFAIAEDDQKPELLRLWSRFYYNLARPSTGRLSDPWSDEFLALADRRIDEALRREPASLRNLNQKARVLQRRAKATIATPTDSWSQALWATQQRLLSAWNAQEQGLASPAERIPPLNILATLTLDAVVYQLALLGPDERTAQASRMIATIDEVGLPSQREAWGLVRNTDLARAYGFDTAYDLARLYALRAVLGALVAGRQIDGDVDNAILMLGHAREAATVPQLDAARASLEGDRVFVWLHSAARDRLVGVLAGSR
;
A
#
# COMPACT_ATOMS: atom_id res chain seq x y z
N MET A 1 3.43 -9.30 23.34
CA MET A 1 4.77 -8.88 22.93
C MET A 1 5.06 -9.57 21.61
N THR A 2 4.91 -8.85 20.50
CA THR A 2 4.55 -9.37 19.17
C THR A 2 5.82 -9.49 18.32
N ILE A 3 6.36 -10.70 18.18
CA ILE A 3 7.64 -10.95 17.50
C ILE A 3 7.37 -11.28 16.02
N HIS A 4 7.75 -10.36 15.14
CA HIS A 4 7.65 -10.51 13.67
C HIS A 4 8.84 -11.33 13.17
N SER A 5 8.61 -12.57 12.73
CA SER A 5 9.62 -13.47 12.18
C SER A 5 9.37 -13.64 10.68
N PHE A 6 9.91 -12.74 9.85
CA PHE A 6 9.83 -12.88 8.39
C PHE A 6 10.92 -13.84 7.90
N GLY A 7 10.54 -15.10 7.62
CA GLY A 7 11.25 -15.94 6.67
C GLY A 7 10.86 -15.51 5.26
N ALA A 8 11.82 -15.02 4.47
CA ALA A 8 11.63 -14.41 3.18
C ALA A 8 11.18 -15.42 2.11
N PHE A 9 9.91 -15.81 2.11
CA PHE A 9 9.34 -16.63 1.05
C PHE A 9 7.91 -16.21 0.75
N GLY A 10 7.76 -15.26 -0.18
CA GLY A 10 6.44 -14.96 -0.75
C GLY A 10 6.21 -13.58 -1.37
N ALA A 11 7.15 -12.64 -1.31
CA ALA A 11 6.95 -11.31 -1.87
C ALA A 11 7.68 -11.16 -3.21
N SER A 12 6.97 -11.32 -4.33
CA SER A 12 7.35 -10.65 -5.58
C SER A 12 7.12 -9.16 -5.34
N LEU A 13 8.07 -8.51 -4.67
CA LEU A 13 7.97 -7.14 -4.23
C LEU A 13 8.86 -6.27 -5.10
N PHE A 14 8.20 -5.39 -5.85
CA PHE A 14 8.83 -4.29 -6.56
C PHE A 14 9.55 -3.40 -5.55
N LEU A 15 10.89 -3.41 -5.58
CA LEU A 15 11.72 -2.36 -5.03
C LEU A 15 12.59 -1.87 -6.19
N ALA A 16 12.15 -0.77 -6.80
CA ALA A 16 13.03 0.05 -7.62
C ALA A 16 13.74 1.07 -6.70
N LEU A 17 14.93 1.45 -7.11
CA LEU A 17 15.81 2.41 -6.45
C LEU A 17 15.30 3.84 -6.65
N VAL A 18 15.35 4.70 -5.61
CA VAL A 18 15.96 6.05 -5.74
C VAL A 18 16.40 6.59 -4.37
N SER A 19 17.56 7.23 -4.34
CA SER A 19 18.00 8.24 -3.37
C SER A 19 16.92 9.30 -3.08
N PRO A 20 16.94 9.99 -1.92
CA PRO A 20 15.93 11.00 -1.60
C PRO A 20 16.04 12.19 -2.55
N VAL A 21 15.14 12.27 -3.52
CA VAL A 21 14.85 13.49 -4.26
C VAL A 21 13.87 14.28 -3.42
N SER A 22 14.30 15.43 -2.90
CA SER A 22 13.44 16.44 -2.30
C SER A 22 12.34 16.78 -3.32
N SER A 23 11.08 16.47 -2.99
CA SER A 23 9.96 16.86 -3.84
C SER A 23 9.94 18.39 -3.96
N PRO A 24 9.77 18.97 -5.17
CA PRO A 24 9.55 20.40 -5.28
C PRO A 24 8.30 20.78 -4.48
N ALA A 25 8.39 21.85 -3.69
CA ALA A 25 7.25 22.35 -2.94
C ALA A 25 6.08 22.64 -3.90
N GLN A 26 4.91 22.07 -3.62
CA GLN A 26 3.71 22.31 -4.39
C GLN A 26 3.39 23.81 -4.37
N GLU A 27 3.29 24.44 -5.54
CA GLU A 27 2.98 25.86 -5.65
C GLU A 27 1.54 26.14 -5.15
N VAL A 28 1.33 27.24 -4.43
CA VAL A 28 0.01 27.64 -3.91
C VAL A 28 -0.78 28.31 -5.03
N PRO A 29 -1.98 27.83 -5.38
CA PRO A 29 -2.82 28.51 -6.35
C PRO A 29 -3.19 29.93 -5.92
N ASP A 30 -3.19 30.89 -6.85
CA ASP A 30 -3.73 32.24 -6.60
C ASP A 30 -5.26 32.20 -6.65
N PHE A 31 -5.87 32.14 -5.46
CA PHE A 31 -7.32 32.13 -5.30
C PHE A 31 -7.91 33.54 -5.21
N ARG A 32 -7.09 34.57 -4.97
CA ARG A 32 -7.56 35.97 -4.91
C ARG A 32 -8.32 36.34 -6.16
N THR A 33 -7.71 36.19 -7.33
CA THR A 33 -8.33 36.50 -8.62
C THR A 33 -9.58 35.64 -8.88
N ARG A 34 -9.50 34.34 -8.56
CA ARG A 34 -10.58 33.37 -8.82
C ARG A 34 -11.85 33.63 -7.99
N TYR A 35 -11.68 34.02 -6.73
CA TYR A 35 -12.79 34.17 -5.77
C TYR A 35 -13.02 35.61 -5.32
N GLN A 36 -12.46 36.59 -6.04
CA GLN A 36 -12.60 38.01 -5.74
C GLN A 36 -14.06 38.47 -5.59
N LEU A 37 -14.96 37.97 -6.43
CA LEU A 37 -16.41 38.27 -6.37
C LEU A 37 -17.18 37.46 -5.32
N GLY A 38 -16.50 36.54 -4.64
CA GLY A 38 -17.11 35.61 -3.71
C GLY A 38 -16.80 35.89 -2.23
N VAL A 39 -15.80 36.72 -1.94
CA VAL A 39 -15.40 37.09 -0.57
C VAL A 39 -15.77 38.55 -0.30
N VAL A 40 -16.32 38.80 0.89
CA VAL A 40 -16.97 40.05 1.28
C VAL A 40 -16.34 40.58 2.57
N HIS A 41 -15.95 41.86 2.57
CA HIS A 41 -15.62 42.60 3.78
C HIS A 41 -16.91 43.05 4.43
N LEU A 42 -17.06 42.76 5.73
CA LEU A 42 -18.25 43.08 6.50
C LEU A 42 -17.93 44.16 7.52
N THR A 43 -18.77 45.19 7.57
CA THR A 43 -18.78 46.20 8.63
C THR A 43 -20.10 46.11 9.38
N VAL A 44 -20.03 45.81 10.68
CA VAL A 44 -21.18 45.60 11.56
C VAL A 44 -21.22 46.72 12.61
N SER A 45 -22.40 47.32 12.75
CA SER A 45 -22.71 48.27 13.82
C SER A 45 -24.00 47.87 14.52
N GLY A 46 -24.13 48.17 15.80
CA GLY A 46 -25.32 47.85 16.60
C GLY A 46 -25.24 48.39 18.02
N VAL A 47 -26.17 47.99 18.88
CA VAL A 47 -26.22 48.39 20.29
C VAL A 47 -26.09 47.15 21.16
N ASP A 48 -25.13 47.18 22.07
CA ASP A 48 -24.88 46.12 23.04
C ASP A 48 -26.02 46.08 24.08
N PRO A 49 -26.75 44.96 24.22
CA PRO A 49 -27.89 44.86 25.12
C PRO A 49 -27.53 44.85 26.61
N ALA A 50 -26.26 44.62 26.98
CA ALA A 50 -25.81 44.67 28.37
C ALA A 50 -25.51 46.10 28.82
N THR A 51 -24.84 46.86 27.95
CA THR A 51 -24.27 48.17 28.30
C THR A 51 -25.07 49.34 27.73
N GLY A 52 -25.93 49.09 26.74
CA GLY A 52 -26.61 50.13 25.96
C GLY A 52 -25.67 50.93 25.05
N LEU A 53 -24.37 50.58 25.02
CA LEU A 53 -23.37 51.28 24.22
C LEU A 53 -23.44 50.84 22.76
N ARG A 54 -23.16 51.80 21.88
CA ARG A 54 -23.09 51.56 20.44
C ARG A 54 -21.77 50.88 20.09
N VAL A 55 -21.85 49.72 19.46
CA VAL A 55 -20.73 49.04 18.81
C VAL A 55 -20.67 49.57 17.39
N GLU A 56 -19.58 50.24 17.04
CA GLU A 56 -19.39 50.82 15.71
C GLU A 56 -18.26 50.12 14.96
N ASN A 57 -18.45 49.93 13.66
CA ASN A 57 -17.41 49.54 12.70
C ASN A 57 -16.66 48.25 13.07
N ARG A 58 -17.35 47.24 13.61
CA ARG A 58 -16.74 45.93 13.81
C ARG A 58 -16.56 45.25 12.45
N THR A 59 -15.32 44.89 12.12
CA THR A 59 -15.00 44.33 10.79
C THR A 59 -14.78 42.83 10.81
N GLY A 60 -15.06 42.19 9.69
CA GLY A 60 -14.82 40.78 9.45
C GLY A 60 -14.90 40.43 7.97
N SER A 61 -14.77 39.14 7.67
CA SER A 61 -14.90 38.60 6.33
C SER A 61 -16.14 37.70 6.24
N GLY A 62 -16.67 37.53 5.05
CA GLY A 62 -17.70 36.55 4.73
C GLY A 62 -17.54 36.04 3.30
N PHE A 63 -18.28 35.01 2.92
CA PHE A 63 -18.23 34.49 1.55
C PHE A 63 -19.58 33.95 1.10
N PHE A 64 -19.88 34.13 -0.19
CA PHE A 64 -21.10 33.63 -0.80
C PHE A 64 -21.06 32.11 -0.93
N ILE A 65 -22.17 31.46 -0.60
CA ILE A 65 -22.32 30.00 -0.64
C ILE A 65 -23.31 29.52 -1.70
N SER A 66 -24.01 30.46 -2.34
CA SER A 66 -25.14 30.15 -3.21
C SER A 66 -25.48 31.31 -4.15
N GLU A 67 -26.14 30.99 -5.27
CA GLU A 67 -26.60 31.95 -6.28
C GLU A 67 -27.75 32.86 -5.77
N ASP A 68 -28.45 32.45 -4.70
CA ASP A 68 -29.46 33.28 -4.03
C ASP A 68 -28.84 34.30 -3.05
N ARG A 69 -27.52 34.56 -3.18
CA ARG A 69 -26.76 35.59 -2.45
C ARG A 69 -26.71 35.38 -0.95
N ARG A 70 -26.77 34.12 -0.50
CA ARG A 70 -26.50 33.80 0.91
C ARG A 70 -25.00 33.76 1.13
N LEU A 71 -24.57 34.28 2.28
CA LEU A 71 -23.18 34.32 2.68
C LEU A 71 -23.01 33.82 4.11
N LEU A 72 -21.90 33.12 4.37
CA LEU A 72 -21.49 32.73 5.70
C LEU A 72 -20.46 33.71 6.26
N THR A 73 -20.45 33.86 7.57
CA THR A 73 -19.47 34.64 8.34
C THR A 73 -19.41 34.15 9.79
N ALA A 74 -18.65 34.83 10.64
CA ALA A 74 -18.53 34.52 12.07
C ALA A 74 -19.69 35.14 12.87
N LYS A 75 -20.25 34.37 13.81
CA LYS A 75 -21.37 34.81 14.67
C LYS A 75 -20.94 35.85 15.70
N HIS A 76 -19.71 35.79 16.20
CA HIS A 76 -19.20 36.76 17.19
C HIS A 76 -19.18 38.21 16.68
N LEU A 77 -19.25 38.44 15.36
CA LEU A 77 -19.42 39.78 14.80
C LEU A 77 -20.74 40.44 15.24
N PHE A 78 -21.74 39.65 15.63
CA PHE A 78 -23.09 40.09 15.97
C PHE A 78 -23.40 40.00 17.47
N LEU A 79 -22.41 39.71 18.33
CA LEU A 79 -22.62 39.55 19.77
C LEU A 79 -22.11 40.76 20.58
N GLY A 80 -22.83 41.10 21.63
CA GLY A 80 -22.43 42.07 22.65
C GLY A 80 -21.43 41.49 23.65
N SER A 81 -21.03 42.31 24.62
CA SER A 81 -20.07 41.95 25.67
C SER A 81 -20.51 40.78 26.55
N ASP A 82 -21.82 40.52 26.64
CA ASP A 82 -22.42 39.42 27.41
C ASP A 82 -22.84 38.22 26.54
N GLN A 83 -22.32 38.14 25.32
CA GLN A 83 -22.63 37.10 24.33
C GLN A 83 -24.08 37.08 23.81
N ARG A 84 -24.93 38.07 24.16
CA ARG A 84 -26.25 38.22 23.53
C ARG A 84 -26.15 38.95 22.18
N PRO A 85 -27.04 38.67 21.21
CA PRO A 85 -27.04 39.37 19.93
C PRO A 85 -27.21 40.88 20.11
N LEU A 86 -26.49 41.65 19.28
CA LEU A 86 -26.65 43.10 19.20
C LEU A 86 -28.09 43.46 18.80
N THR A 87 -28.54 44.62 19.26
CA THR A 87 -29.81 45.22 18.81
C THR A 87 -29.53 46.33 17.80
N GLN A 88 -30.54 46.72 17.00
CA GLN A 88 -30.39 47.76 15.96
C GLN A 88 -29.22 47.50 14.99
N ILE A 89 -29.07 46.24 14.55
CA ILE A 89 -27.95 45.81 13.71
C ILE A 89 -28.03 46.48 12.34
N ALA A 90 -26.92 47.09 11.92
CA ALA A 90 -26.66 47.54 10.56
C ALA A 90 -25.43 46.81 10.02
N VAL A 91 -25.53 46.23 8.84
CA VAL A 91 -24.45 45.49 8.19
C VAL A 91 -24.23 46.03 6.79
N LEU A 92 -22.98 46.37 6.48
CA LEU A 92 -22.53 46.72 5.13
C LEU A 92 -21.55 45.66 4.64
N GLY A 93 -21.78 45.17 3.42
CA GLY A 93 -20.86 44.30 2.71
C GLY A 93 -20.12 45.07 1.61
N GLN A 94 -18.86 44.71 1.36
CA GLN A 94 -18.06 45.21 0.25
C GLN A 94 -17.29 44.05 -0.39
N ILE A 95 -17.45 43.83 -1.70
CA ILE A 95 -16.73 42.78 -2.43
C ILE A 95 -15.29 43.24 -2.72
N GLY A 96 -14.33 42.30 -2.69
CA GLY A 96 -12.87 42.52 -2.73
C GLY A 96 -12.26 43.09 -4.02
N THR A 97 -12.95 43.95 -4.75
CA THR A 97 -12.36 44.74 -5.86
C THR A 97 -11.93 46.12 -5.35
N HIS A 98 -10.85 46.68 -5.89
CA HIS A 98 -10.36 48.05 -5.56
C HIS A 98 -11.40 49.18 -5.81
N GLN A 99 -12.61 48.86 -6.28
CA GLN A 99 -13.74 49.77 -6.52
C GLN A 99 -15.07 49.24 -5.95
N GLY A 100 -15.06 48.28 -5.03
CA GLY A 100 -16.26 47.63 -4.52
C GLY A 100 -17.23 48.63 -3.88
N ARG A 101 -18.43 48.78 -4.46
CA ARG A 101 -19.54 49.56 -3.87
C ARG A 101 -20.05 48.83 -2.64
N SER A 102 -20.17 49.53 -1.52
CA SER A 102 -20.82 48.98 -0.33
C SER A 102 -22.30 48.70 -0.60
N PHE A 103 -22.78 47.54 -0.14
CA PHE A 103 -24.18 47.14 -0.25
C PHE A 103 -24.76 46.77 1.12
N PRO A 104 -26.04 47.05 1.37
CA PRO A 104 -26.67 46.70 2.63
C PRO A 104 -26.94 45.20 2.74
N LEU A 105 -26.70 44.66 3.92
CA LEU A 105 -27.07 43.30 4.33
C LEU A 105 -28.17 43.41 5.39
N PRO A 106 -29.45 43.14 5.06
CA PRO A 106 -30.55 43.35 6.00
C PRO A 106 -30.45 42.48 7.24
N ALA A 107 -30.50 43.09 8.42
CA ALA A 107 -30.45 42.39 9.69
C ALA A 107 -31.64 41.42 9.90
N GLY A 108 -32.79 41.67 9.26
CA GLY A 108 -33.95 40.77 9.31
C GLY A 108 -33.71 39.39 8.68
N ALA A 109 -32.64 39.22 7.90
CA ALA A 109 -32.23 37.95 7.31
C ALA A 109 -31.03 37.31 8.04
N LEU A 110 -30.59 37.88 9.17
CA LEU A 110 -29.51 37.33 9.98
C LEU A 110 -29.97 36.05 10.68
N ARG A 111 -29.27 34.96 10.40
CA ARG A 111 -29.40 33.69 11.13
C ARG A 111 -28.11 33.44 11.90
N LEU A 112 -28.22 33.12 13.19
CA LEU A 112 -27.08 32.75 14.04
C LEU A 112 -27.16 31.26 14.35
N HIS A 113 -26.04 30.55 14.19
CA HIS A 113 -25.97 29.15 14.58
C HIS A 113 -26.08 29.01 16.11
N PRO A 114 -26.85 28.06 16.65
CA PRO A 114 -27.03 27.91 18.09
C PRO A 114 -25.71 27.57 18.80
N GLU A 115 -24.98 26.57 18.30
CA GLU A 115 -23.80 26.01 18.98
C GLU A 115 -22.45 26.55 18.48
N PHE A 116 -22.25 26.64 17.15
CA PHE A 116 -20.99 27.06 16.56
C PHE A 116 -20.94 28.55 16.22
N ASP A 117 -19.73 29.09 16.06
CA ASP A 117 -19.48 30.49 15.72
C ASP A 117 -19.70 30.78 14.22
N VAL A 118 -20.93 30.53 13.74
CA VAL A 118 -21.34 30.69 12.34
C VAL A 118 -22.59 31.55 12.26
N ALA A 119 -22.58 32.53 11.36
CA ALA A 119 -23.74 33.32 11.00
C ALA A 119 -23.98 33.26 9.48
N MET A 120 -25.23 33.41 9.08
CA MET A 120 -25.64 33.52 7.68
C MET A 120 -26.41 34.82 7.47
N LEU A 121 -26.09 35.49 6.37
CA LEU A 121 -26.74 36.69 5.88
C LEU A 121 -27.19 36.49 4.44
N THR A 122 -28.10 37.34 3.96
CA THR A 122 -28.55 37.36 2.57
C THR A 122 -28.42 38.77 2.02
N ALA A 123 -27.79 38.94 0.85
CA ALA A 123 -27.72 40.26 0.22
C ALA A 123 -29.04 40.62 -0.46
N ALA A 124 -29.52 41.84 -0.23
CA ALA A 124 -30.81 42.30 -0.74
C ALA A 124 -30.78 42.61 -2.25
N ASP A 125 -29.66 43.17 -2.74
CA ASP A 125 -29.53 43.67 -4.11
C ASP A 125 -29.44 42.52 -5.12
N PRO A 126 -30.45 42.30 -5.98
CA PRO A 126 -30.45 41.21 -6.97
C PRO A 126 -29.53 41.47 -8.14
N SER A 127 -29.07 42.70 -8.32
CA SER A 127 -28.09 43.09 -9.34
C SER A 127 -26.64 42.95 -8.86
N LEU A 128 -26.43 42.50 -7.62
CA LEU A 128 -25.10 42.31 -7.06
C LEU A 128 -24.33 41.23 -7.82
N ALA A 129 -23.29 41.64 -8.54
CA ALA A 129 -22.33 40.73 -9.15
C ALA A 129 -21.56 39.99 -8.04
N HIS A 130 -21.82 38.69 -7.90
CA HIS A 130 -21.24 37.85 -6.86
C HIS A 130 -20.89 36.47 -7.42
N ARG A 131 -20.10 35.70 -6.65
CA ARG A 131 -19.76 34.32 -6.99
C ARG A 131 -19.89 33.41 -5.78
N ALA A 132 -20.74 32.40 -5.85
CA ALA A 132 -20.78 31.34 -4.85
C ALA A 132 -19.46 30.54 -4.85
N LEU A 133 -18.91 30.27 -3.68
CA LEU A 133 -17.73 29.42 -3.53
C LEU A 133 -18.14 27.95 -3.42
N PRO A 134 -17.40 27.02 -4.07
CA PRO A 134 -17.67 25.60 -3.94
C PRO A 134 -17.39 25.11 -2.51
N LEU A 135 -18.31 24.34 -1.94
CA LEU A 135 -18.26 23.82 -0.58
C LEU A 135 -17.83 22.35 -0.56
N CYS A 136 -17.01 21.97 0.41
CA CYS A 136 -16.63 20.59 0.66
C CYS A 136 -16.74 20.23 2.14
N PHE A 137 -17.76 19.42 2.47
CA PHE A 137 -18.03 18.97 3.84
C PHE A 137 -17.84 17.46 4.07
N ASP A 138 -17.55 16.68 3.02
CA ASP A 138 -17.48 15.20 3.08
C ASP A 138 -16.07 14.60 3.21
N GLN A 139 -15.03 15.43 3.11
CA GLN A 139 -13.65 14.95 3.24
C GLN A 139 -13.05 15.34 4.61
N PRO A 140 -12.61 14.37 5.42
CA PRO A 140 -11.91 14.65 6.66
C PRO A 140 -10.54 15.28 6.36
N ARG A 141 -10.18 16.33 7.10
CA ARG A 141 -8.89 16.99 6.98
C ARG A 141 -7.88 16.41 7.96
N ARG A 142 -6.59 16.53 7.63
CA ARG A 142 -5.50 15.92 8.40
C ARG A 142 -4.45 16.96 8.82
N THR A 143 -3.77 16.68 9.93
CA THR A 143 -2.57 17.44 10.32
C THR A 143 -1.54 17.39 9.20
N GLY A 144 -0.94 18.54 8.89
CA GLY A 144 0.00 18.74 7.78
C GLY A 144 -0.65 19.12 6.45
N GLU A 145 -1.98 19.03 6.32
CA GLU A 145 -2.68 19.44 5.11
C GLU A 145 -2.60 20.96 4.91
N ARG A 146 -2.31 21.39 3.68
CA ARG A 146 -2.21 22.81 3.32
C ARG A 146 -3.59 23.40 3.04
N ILE A 147 -3.80 24.61 3.52
CA ILE A 147 -5.00 25.41 3.32
C ILE A 147 -4.64 26.83 2.91
N VAL A 148 -5.58 27.51 2.28
CA VAL A 148 -5.48 28.94 1.94
C VAL A 148 -6.67 29.66 2.55
N ALA A 149 -6.42 30.62 3.45
CA ALA A 149 -7.42 31.51 3.98
C ALA A 149 -7.57 32.73 3.06
N LEU A 150 -8.81 33.13 2.76
CA LEU A 150 -9.11 34.38 2.06
C LEU A 150 -9.83 35.33 3.01
N GLY A 151 -9.52 36.62 2.93
CA GLY A 151 -10.19 37.61 3.76
C GLY A 151 -9.60 39.01 3.65
N PHE A 152 -9.98 39.84 4.62
CA PHE A 152 -9.57 41.24 4.74
C PHE A 152 -8.79 41.43 6.04
N PRO A 153 -7.50 41.05 6.06
CA PRO A 153 -6.69 41.14 7.28
C PRO A 153 -6.64 42.59 7.77
N ARG A 154 -6.97 42.77 9.06
CA ARG A 154 -7.09 44.07 9.74
C ARG A 154 -8.07 45.05 9.08
N GLY A 155 -9.03 44.54 8.28
CA GLY A 155 -9.97 45.36 7.51
C GLY A 155 -9.32 46.14 6.36
N GLN A 156 -8.14 45.70 5.89
CA GLN A 156 -7.40 46.29 4.79
C GLN A 156 -7.70 45.55 3.48
N ASP A 157 -6.77 45.54 2.54
CA ASP A 157 -6.96 44.95 1.21
C ASP A 157 -7.27 43.45 1.28
N TYR A 158 -8.05 43.00 0.29
CA TYR A 158 -8.37 41.59 0.10
C TYR A 158 -7.10 40.79 -0.20
N ASP A 159 -6.82 39.79 0.62
CA ASP A 159 -5.60 38.99 0.50
C ASP A 159 -5.86 37.50 0.75
N GLN A 160 -4.87 36.69 0.37
CA GLN A 160 -4.80 35.27 0.68
C GLN A 160 -3.60 34.95 1.57
N THR A 161 -3.81 34.07 2.53
CA THR A 161 -2.76 33.58 3.41
C THR A 161 -2.73 32.07 3.39
N ASP A 162 -1.60 31.48 3.02
CA ASP A 162 -1.44 30.02 3.05
C ASP A 162 -0.87 29.54 4.39
N GLY A 163 -1.14 28.27 4.70
CA GLY A 163 -0.59 27.62 5.86
C GLY A 163 -0.97 26.15 5.94
N THR A 164 -0.69 25.52 7.07
CA THR A 164 -0.98 24.11 7.30
C THR A 164 -1.91 23.91 8.49
N ILE A 165 -2.69 22.84 8.48
CA ILE A 165 -3.43 22.38 9.65
C ILE A 165 -2.43 21.75 10.63
N ARG A 166 -2.33 22.31 11.84
CA ARG A 166 -1.44 21.83 12.92
C ARG A 166 -2.09 20.74 13.76
N THR A 167 -3.39 20.86 14.03
CA THR A 167 -4.21 19.82 14.66
C THR A 167 -5.63 19.90 14.14
N THR A 168 -6.32 18.76 14.14
CA THR A 168 -7.70 18.61 13.65
C THR A 168 -8.73 18.51 14.78
N THR A 169 -8.27 18.45 16.03
CA THR A 169 -9.11 18.37 17.23
C THR A 169 -8.55 19.26 18.33
N VAL A 170 -9.43 19.94 19.04
CA VAL A 170 -9.13 20.80 20.20
C VAL A 170 -10.06 20.43 21.36
N SER A 171 -9.70 20.83 22.59
CA SER A 171 -10.34 20.37 23.84
C SER A 171 -11.86 20.62 23.95
N PHE A 172 -12.44 21.48 23.14
CA PHE A 172 -13.84 21.90 23.18
C PHE A 172 -14.64 21.51 21.93
N GLY A 173 -14.10 20.65 21.06
CA GLY A 173 -14.83 20.08 19.93
C GLY A 173 -14.07 20.06 18.60
N GLU A 174 -14.83 19.99 17.51
CA GLU A 174 -14.32 19.88 16.15
C GLU A 174 -13.85 21.25 15.63
N ALA A 175 -12.58 21.59 15.85
CA ALA A 175 -11.92 22.77 15.27
C ALA A 175 -10.46 22.50 14.94
N TRP A 176 -9.92 23.24 13.97
CA TRP A 176 -8.55 23.09 13.49
C TRP A 176 -7.68 24.26 13.95
N LEU A 177 -6.48 23.96 14.45
CA LEU A 177 -5.44 24.99 14.61
C LEU A 177 -4.64 25.07 13.32
N THR A 178 -4.40 26.29 12.82
CA THR A 178 -3.64 26.50 11.58
C THR A 178 -2.36 27.27 11.82
N GLY A 179 -1.36 27.00 10.98
CA GLY A 179 -0.17 27.81 10.85
C GLY A 179 -0.31 28.97 9.86
N ALA A 180 -1.47 29.15 9.21
CA ALA A 180 -1.73 30.31 8.37
C ALA A 180 -1.82 31.58 9.24
N ASP A 181 -1.24 32.69 8.77
CA ASP A 181 -1.21 33.99 9.47
C ASP A 181 -2.57 34.72 9.39
N VAL A 182 -3.59 34.17 10.05
CA VAL A 182 -4.91 34.79 10.12
C VAL A 182 -4.98 35.83 11.24
N ASN A 183 -5.40 37.05 10.90
CA ASN A 183 -5.45 38.19 11.81
C ASN A 183 -6.91 38.65 12.01
N PRO A 184 -7.21 39.52 13.02
CA PRO A 184 -8.51 40.19 13.11
C PRO A 184 -8.89 40.79 11.75
N GLY A 185 -10.13 40.60 11.29
CA GLY A 185 -10.57 40.95 9.93
C GLY A 185 -10.72 39.73 8.99
N ASN A 186 -9.93 38.66 9.17
CA ASN A 186 -10.14 37.39 8.44
C ASN A 186 -11.30 36.55 9.02
N SER A 187 -11.78 36.89 10.22
CA SER A 187 -12.86 36.18 10.90
C SER A 187 -14.13 36.13 10.06
N GLY A 188 -14.63 34.93 9.79
CA GLY A 188 -15.76 34.64 8.92
C GLY A 188 -15.40 34.37 7.45
N GLY A 189 -14.14 34.57 7.06
CA GLY A 189 -13.64 34.28 5.71
C GLY A 189 -13.49 32.77 5.43
N PRO A 190 -13.40 32.36 4.16
CA PRO A 190 -13.28 30.94 3.80
C PRO A 190 -11.85 30.43 3.96
N ALA A 191 -11.72 29.22 4.49
CA ALA A 191 -10.51 28.39 4.38
C ALA A 191 -10.68 27.39 3.25
N LEU A 192 -9.82 27.45 2.24
CA LEU A 192 -9.84 26.64 1.03
C LEU A 192 -8.82 25.49 1.12
N SER A 193 -9.17 24.34 0.56
CA SER A 193 -8.17 23.35 0.17
C SER A 193 -7.37 23.85 -1.04
N LEU A 194 -6.24 23.21 -1.36
CA LEU A 194 -5.52 23.51 -2.60
C LEU A 194 -6.31 23.18 -3.88
N ALA A 195 -7.43 22.45 -3.77
CA ALA A 195 -8.37 22.28 -4.88
C ALA A 195 -9.26 23.53 -5.08
N GLY A 196 -9.27 24.46 -4.13
CA GLY A 196 -10.06 25.69 -4.18
C GLY A 196 -11.49 25.52 -3.68
N SER A 197 -11.78 24.47 -2.93
CA SER A 197 -13.07 24.29 -2.27
C SER A 197 -13.01 24.74 -0.81
N VAL A 198 -14.07 25.38 -0.33
CA VAL A 198 -14.19 25.78 1.08
C VAL A 198 -14.30 24.53 1.94
N VAL A 199 -13.37 24.39 2.86
CA VAL A 199 -13.29 23.29 3.82
C VAL A 199 -13.51 23.77 5.26
N GLY A 200 -13.41 25.07 5.51
CA GLY A 200 -13.70 25.66 6.82
C GLY A 200 -13.94 27.17 6.80
N ILE A 201 -14.26 27.72 7.96
CA ILE A 201 -14.51 29.13 8.22
C ILE A 201 -13.44 29.63 9.19
N VAL A 202 -12.74 30.70 8.83
CA VAL A 202 -11.65 31.27 9.63
C VAL A 202 -12.22 31.99 10.85
N LEU A 203 -11.69 31.74 12.05
CA LEU A 203 -12.02 32.44 13.29
C LEU A 203 -10.76 33.14 13.82
N GLY A 204 -10.41 34.28 13.21
CA GLY A 204 -9.20 35.04 13.56
C GLY A 204 -9.27 35.63 14.96
N GLY A 205 -8.24 35.40 15.77
CA GLY A 205 -8.11 36.01 17.10
C GLY A 205 -9.22 35.64 18.10
N PHE A 206 -9.77 34.42 18.00
CA PHE A 206 -10.81 33.90 18.90
C PHE A 206 -10.35 33.95 20.37
N ARG A 207 -11.18 34.54 21.25
CA ARG A 207 -10.83 34.86 22.65
C ARG A 207 -11.65 34.12 23.71
N GLU A 208 -12.41 33.11 23.32
CA GLU A 208 -13.15 32.25 24.26
C GLU A 208 -12.43 30.90 24.46
N ARG A 209 -12.40 30.44 25.73
CA ARG A 209 -11.86 29.14 26.20
C ARG A 209 -10.38 28.92 25.85
N ASP A 210 -9.47 28.99 26.82
CA ASP A 210 -8.07 28.46 26.86
C ASP A 210 -7.12 28.59 25.64
N ILE A 211 -7.49 29.31 24.58
CA ILE A 211 -6.76 29.36 23.28
C ILE A 211 -6.36 30.80 22.93
N GLN A 212 -5.97 31.59 23.92
CA GLN A 212 -5.54 32.96 23.67
C GLN A 212 -4.38 33.00 22.66
N GLY A 213 -4.61 33.65 21.52
CA GLY A 213 -3.58 33.92 20.52
C GLY A 213 -3.33 32.83 19.48
N GLN A 214 -4.23 31.85 19.32
CA GLN A 214 -4.11 30.86 18.24
C GLN A 214 -5.09 31.10 17.08
N ASN A 215 -4.69 30.62 15.92
CA ASN A 215 -5.42 30.72 14.67
C ASN A 215 -6.31 29.51 14.47
N VAL A 216 -7.62 29.72 14.48
CA VAL A 216 -8.63 28.65 14.47
C VAL A 216 -9.39 28.66 13.15
N ILE A 217 -9.64 27.46 12.62
CA ILE A 217 -10.56 27.23 11.50
C ILE A 217 -11.66 26.29 11.99
N LEU A 218 -12.91 26.69 11.80
CA LEU A 218 -14.06 25.87 12.06
C LEU A 218 -14.36 24.99 10.82
N PRO A 219 -14.39 23.66 10.93
CA PRO A 219 -14.65 22.77 9.80
C PRO A 219 -16.02 23.06 9.19
N LEU A 220 -16.09 23.17 7.86
CA LEU A 220 -17.35 23.56 7.20
C LEU A 220 -18.49 22.58 7.49
N ARG A 221 -18.16 21.31 7.74
CA ARG A 221 -19.16 20.28 8.06
C ARG A 221 -20.01 20.56 9.29
N VAL A 222 -19.53 21.38 10.24
CA VAL A 222 -20.35 21.77 11.40
C VAL A 222 -21.51 22.67 11.01
N ALA A 223 -21.40 23.39 9.88
CA ALA A 223 -22.44 24.25 9.34
C ALA A 223 -23.42 23.51 8.40
N ARG A 224 -23.22 22.19 8.15
CA ARG A 224 -23.99 21.42 7.16
C ARG A 224 -25.51 21.52 7.36
N ASN A 225 -25.98 21.25 8.57
CA ASN A 225 -27.41 21.30 8.87
C ASN A 225 -27.95 22.74 8.85
N PHE A 226 -27.09 23.71 9.19
CA PHE A 226 -27.46 25.12 9.23
C PHE A 226 -27.69 25.71 7.83
N ILE A 227 -27.03 25.16 6.81
CA ILE A 227 -27.18 25.57 5.40
C ILE A 227 -28.04 24.60 4.57
N ALA A 228 -28.68 23.61 5.20
CA ALA A 228 -29.42 22.56 4.49
C ALA A 228 -30.62 23.09 3.68
N ASP A 229 -31.17 24.26 4.05
CA ASP A 229 -32.28 24.90 3.34
C ASP A 229 -31.83 25.74 2.12
N VAL A 230 -30.54 25.78 1.81
CA VAL A 230 -29.98 26.52 0.67
C VAL A 230 -29.93 25.62 -0.56
N ALA A 231 -30.88 25.82 -1.48
CA ALA A 231 -31.08 24.94 -2.64
C ALA A 231 -29.96 24.98 -3.70
N THR A 232 -29.17 26.06 -3.75
CA THR A 232 -28.18 26.31 -4.82
C THR A 232 -26.73 26.21 -4.36
N ILE A 233 -26.45 25.41 -3.32
CA ILE A 233 -25.08 25.16 -2.88
C ILE A 233 -24.32 24.36 -3.95
N GLN A 234 -23.15 24.88 -4.34
CA GLN A 234 -22.20 24.16 -5.17
C GLN A 234 -21.35 23.22 -4.29
N GLN A 235 -21.80 21.97 -4.08
CA GLN A 235 -20.96 20.99 -3.40
C GLN A 235 -19.89 20.46 -4.37
N ASN A 236 -18.63 20.74 -4.08
CA ASN A 236 -17.51 20.27 -4.87
C ASN A 236 -16.28 20.12 -3.95
N CYS A 237 -15.76 18.90 -3.81
CA CYS A 237 -14.55 18.61 -3.03
C CYS A 237 -13.27 18.52 -3.87
N SER A 238 -13.41 18.55 -5.20
CA SER A 238 -12.36 18.40 -6.20
C SER A 238 -11.91 19.73 -6.81
N GLY A 239 -12.51 20.86 -6.40
CA GLY A 239 -12.27 22.15 -7.03
C GLY A 239 -13.02 22.26 -8.35
N GLY A 240 -13.49 23.45 -8.73
CA GLY A 240 -14.20 23.67 -10.00
C GLY A 240 -13.32 23.54 -11.25
N ALA A 241 -12.52 22.49 -11.38
CA ALA A 241 -12.11 21.94 -12.66
C ALA A 241 -13.28 21.10 -13.19
N GLU A 242 -13.53 21.11 -14.49
CA GLU A 242 -14.52 20.24 -15.14
C GLU A 242 -14.39 18.80 -14.60
N GLN A 243 -15.52 18.14 -14.30
CA GLN A 243 -15.54 16.73 -13.90
C GLN A 243 -14.72 15.92 -14.92
N GLU A 244 -13.59 15.39 -14.49
CA GLU A 244 -12.74 14.58 -15.35
C GLU A 244 -13.53 13.31 -15.71
N PRO A 245 -13.81 13.04 -17.00
CA PRO A 245 -14.55 11.83 -17.38
C PRO A 245 -13.87 10.58 -16.83
N LEU A 246 -14.65 9.57 -16.42
CA LEU A 246 -14.15 8.30 -15.86
C LEU A 246 -12.96 7.72 -16.65
N GLY A 247 -13.02 7.78 -17.98
CA GLY A 247 -11.94 7.30 -18.84
C GLY A 247 -10.62 8.07 -18.65
N ALA A 248 -10.67 9.38 -18.47
CA ALA A 248 -9.50 10.23 -18.23
C ALA A 248 -8.97 10.05 -16.79
N ALA A 249 -9.86 9.95 -15.81
CA ALA A 249 -9.48 9.65 -14.42
C ALA A 249 -8.77 8.29 -14.33
N ALA A 250 -9.24 7.28 -15.07
CA ALA A 250 -8.59 5.98 -15.18
C ALA A 250 -7.19 6.10 -15.80
N ASP A 251 -7.02 6.83 -16.90
CA ASP A 251 -5.72 7.00 -17.57
C ASP A 251 -4.71 7.73 -16.66
N ARG A 252 -5.15 8.78 -15.94
CA ARG A 252 -4.33 9.51 -14.96
C ARG A 252 -3.89 8.59 -13.82
N TRP A 253 -4.80 7.79 -13.28
CA TRP A 253 -4.50 6.82 -12.24
C TRP A 253 -3.47 5.78 -12.71
N ILE A 254 -3.69 5.20 -13.90
CA ILE A 254 -2.79 4.20 -14.49
C ILE A 254 -1.38 4.80 -14.65
N ALA A 255 -1.26 5.98 -15.26
CA ALA A 255 0.02 6.65 -15.47
C ALA A 255 0.75 6.93 -14.14
N SER A 256 0.02 7.44 -13.14
CA SER A 256 0.58 7.75 -11.81
C SER A 256 1.09 6.49 -11.11
N ALA A 257 0.33 5.39 -11.17
CA ALA A 257 0.71 4.11 -10.57
C ALA A 257 1.91 3.47 -11.28
N GLU A 258 1.98 3.57 -12.60
CA GLU A 258 3.11 3.05 -13.37
C GLU A 258 4.39 3.85 -13.10
N GLN A 259 4.28 5.18 -13.01
CA GLN A 259 5.39 6.05 -12.63
C GLN A 259 5.90 5.73 -11.21
N ALA A 260 5.00 5.59 -10.24
CA ALA A 260 5.37 5.24 -8.87
C ALA A 260 6.06 3.87 -8.80
N ARG A 261 5.59 2.90 -9.60
CA ARG A 261 6.21 1.58 -9.71
C ARG A 261 7.61 1.66 -10.33
N SER A 262 7.78 2.41 -11.43
CA SER A 262 9.10 2.55 -12.08
C SER A 262 10.09 3.32 -11.21
N ALA A 263 9.61 4.27 -10.42
CA ALA A 263 10.41 5.01 -9.44
C ALA A 263 10.68 4.22 -8.15
N GLY A 264 10.07 3.03 -7.97
CA GLY A 264 10.28 2.21 -6.78
C GLY A 264 9.73 2.79 -5.49
N ALA A 265 8.82 3.77 -5.58
CA ALA A 265 8.21 4.43 -4.45
C ALA A 265 7.13 3.58 -3.73
N LEU A 266 6.95 2.31 -4.15
CA LEU A 266 5.91 1.41 -3.67
C LEU A 266 6.49 0.43 -2.64
N ILE A 267 6.46 0.81 -1.38
CA ILE A 267 6.92 -0.04 -0.27
C ILE A 267 5.70 -0.56 0.51
N PRO A 268 5.54 -1.87 0.71
CA PRO A 268 4.43 -2.43 1.48
C PRO A 268 4.42 -1.97 2.92
N GLY A 269 3.23 -1.72 3.44
CA GLY A 269 3.00 -1.25 4.81
C GLY A 269 3.45 0.20 5.04
N GLN A 270 4.01 0.87 4.03
CA GLN A 270 4.35 2.29 4.09
C GLN A 270 3.27 3.14 3.42
N PRO A 271 3.10 4.40 3.85
CA PRO A 271 2.21 5.33 3.16
C PRO A 271 2.58 5.46 1.67
N LEU A 272 1.57 5.42 0.81
CA LEU A 272 1.76 5.67 -0.62
C LEU A 272 2.06 7.16 -0.87
N PRO A 273 2.79 7.51 -1.94
CA PRO A 273 3.04 8.90 -2.33
C PRO A 273 1.73 9.71 -2.46
N VAL A 274 1.74 10.96 -2.01
CA VAL A 274 0.52 11.80 -1.98
C VAL A 274 -0.12 11.92 -3.37
N GLY A 275 0.67 12.22 -4.41
CA GLY A 275 0.16 12.30 -5.79
C GLY A 275 -0.45 10.99 -6.31
N LEU A 276 0.09 9.85 -5.86
CA LEU A 276 -0.48 8.53 -6.18
C LEU A 276 -1.83 8.33 -5.47
N THR A 277 -1.92 8.67 -4.18
CA THR A 277 -3.19 8.58 -3.46
C THR A 277 -4.26 9.52 -4.00
N SER A 278 -3.89 10.72 -4.44
CA SER A 278 -4.80 11.69 -5.03
C SER A 278 -5.37 11.22 -6.36
N SER A 279 -4.52 10.74 -7.27
CA SER A 279 -4.96 10.21 -8.57
C SER A 279 -5.85 8.97 -8.42
N ARG A 280 -5.53 8.08 -7.46
CA ARG A 280 -6.40 6.96 -7.10
C ARG A 280 -7.77 7.44 -6.62
N ALA A 281 -7.80 8.37 -5.66
CA ALA A 281 -9.04 8.87 -5.07
C ALA A 281 -9.95 9.53 -6.11
N ILE A 282 -9.38 10.24 -7.10
CA ILE A 282 -10.14 10.80 -8.22
C ILE A 282 -10.77 9.68 -9.05
N PHE A 283 -10.00 8.65 -9.46
CA PHE A 283 -10.56 7.50 -10.18
C PHE A 283 -11.64 6.78 -9.38
N GLU A 284 -11.43 6.54 -8.08
CA GLU A 284 -12.42 5.88 -7.22
C GLU A 284 -13.73 6.68 -7.13
N HIS A 285 -13.62 8.00 -7.01
CA HIS A 285 -14.76 8.91 -6.98
C HIS A 285 -15.55 8.87 -8.30
N GLU A 286 -14.86 9.03 -9.43
CA GLU A 286 -15.49 8.96 -10.75
C GLU A 286 -16.10 7.57 -11.02
N TRP A 287 -15.45 6.49 -10.57
CA TRP A 287 -15.98 5.14 -10.66
C TRP A 287 -17.29 5.00 -9.90
N GLN A 288 -17.31 5.44 -8.63
CA GLN A 288 -18.47 5.32 -7.75
C GLN A 288 -19.68 6.13 -8.25
N ASN A 289 -19.42 7.31 -8.82
CA ASN A 289 -20.47 8.20 -9.34
C ASN A 289 -20.91 7.85 -10.77
N ALA A 290 -20.09 7.12 -11.54
CA ALA A 290 -20.45 6.69 -12.87
C ALA A 290 -21.52 5.59 -12.83
N GLY A 291 -22.68 5.87 -13.46
CA GLY A 291 -23.67 4.84 -13.75
C GLY A 291 -23.16 3.82 -14.78
N ILE A 292 -23.85 2.68 -14.89
CA ILE A 292 -23.41 1.56 -15.76
C ILE A 292 -23.22 1.97 -17.23
N ALA A 293 -24.05 2.89 -17.75
CA ALA A 293 -23.93 3.37 -19.12
C ALA A 293 -22.59 4.09 -19.37
N VAL A 294 -22.14 4.92 -18.41
CA VAL A 294 -20.85 5.61 -18.47
C VAL A 294 -19.71 4.60 -18.38
N ARG A 295 -19.79 3.64 -17.46
CA ARG A 295 -18.77 2.58 -17.31
C ARG A 295 -18.64 1.74 -18.59
N ARG A 296 -19.76 1.37 -19.23
CA ARG A 296 -19.77 0.66 -20.52
C ARG A 296 -19.23 1.48 -21.68
N GLY A 297 -19.29 2.81 -21.59
CA GLY A 297 -18.71 3.73 -22.57
C GLY A 297 -17.17 3.81 -22.53
N VAL A 298 -16.53 3.33 -21.46
CA VAL A 298 -15.06 3.27 -21.34
C VAL A 298 -14.56 1.89 -21.76
N ALA A 299 -13.42 1.85 -22.47
CA ALA A 299 -12.81 0.60 -22.92
C ALA A 299 -12.61 -0.40 -21.74
N PRO A 300 -13.11 -1.65 -21.84
CA PRO A 300 -13.01 -2.64 -20.77
C PRO A 300 -11.58 -2.87 -20.27
N GLN A 301 -10.60 -2.90 -21.18
CA GLN A 301 -9.20 -3.13 -20.80
C GLN A 301 -8.63 -1.97 -19.97
N ARG A 302 -9.08 -0.73 -20.23
CA ARG A 302 -8.68 0.45 -19.46
C ARG A 302 -9.21 0.36 -18.04
N LEU A 303 -10.50 0.07 -17.87
CA LEU A 303 -11.11 -0.10 -16.55
C LEU A 303 -10.51 -1.31 -15.81
N ARG A 304 -10.26 -2.42 -16.51
CA ARG A 304 -9.59 -3.60 -15.95
C ARG A 304 -8.25 -3.23 -15.34
N ARG A 305 -7.45 -2.46 -16.08
CA ARG A 305 -6.12 -2.01 -15.64
C ARG A 305 -6.20 -1.07 -14.44
N ALA A 306 -7.09 -0.08 -14.48
CA ALA A 306 -7.29 0.88 -13.39
C ALA A 306 -7.74 0.17 -12.09
N LEU A 307 -8.75 -0.71 -12.17
CA LEU A 307 -9.25 -1.48 -11.03
C LEU A 307 -8.19 -2.45 -10.46
N SER A 308 -7.46 -3.16 -11.33
CA SER A 308 -6.33 -4.02 -10.92
C SER A 308 -5.28 -3.22 -10.14
N LEU A 309 -4.90 -2.04 -10.61
CA LEU A 309 -3.96 -1.17 -9.90
C LEU A 309 -4.54 -0.66 -8.57
N THR A 310 -5.83 -0.36 -8.51
CA THR A 310 -6.51 0.01 -7.26
C THR A 310 -6.42 -1.12 -6.24
N ILE A 311 -6.78 -2.36 -6.60
CA ILE A 311 -6.68 -3.55 -5.74
C ILE A 311 -5.26 -3.73 -5.23
N ARG A 312 -4.26 -3.68 -6.12
CA ARG A 312 -2.84 -3.82 -5.78
C ARG A 312 -2.33 -2.70 -4.87
N SER A 313 -2.79 -1.47 -5.07
CA SER A 313 -2.44 -0.34 -4.20
C SER A 313 -2.95 -0.52 -2.78
N TYR A 314 -4.15 -1.09 -2.61
CA TYR A 314 -4.69 -1.42 -1.29
C TYR A 314 -3.96 -2.60 -0.67
N ARG A 315 -3.61 -3.64 -1.43
CA ARG A 315 -2.77 -4.74 -0.92
C ARG A 315 -1.43 -4.26 -0.36
N LEU A 316 -0.83 -3.25 -1.00
CA LEU A 316 0.39 -2.61 -0.49
C LEU A 316 0.14 -1.84 0.81
N GLN A 317 -0.95 -1.07 0.91
CA GLN A 317 -1.28 -0.30 2.12
C GLN A 317 -1.73 -1.19 3.28
N GLU A 318 -2.47 -2.26 2.99
CA GLU A 318 -3.00 -3.24 3.92
C GLU A 318 -2.01 -4.40 4.13
N TYR A 319 -0.73 -4.24 3.74
CA TYR A 319 0.25 -5.32 3.85
C TYR A 319 0.38 -5.82 5.29
N GLY A 320 0.33 -7.14 5.45
CA GLY A 320 0.32 -7.78 6.77
C GLY A 320 -1.03 -7.71 7.50
N SER A 321 -1.97 -6.89 7.04
CA SER A 321 -3.36 -6.99 7.50
C SER A 321 -3.93 -8.31 7.03
N PRO A 322 -4.50 -9.11 7.94
CA PRO A 322 -5.05 -10.39 7.56
C PRO A 322 -6.43 -10.25 6.91
N GLU A 323 -7.04 -9.06 6.97
CA GLU A 323 -8.39 -8.79 6.45
C GLU A 323 -8.39 -8.35 5.00
N GLN A 324 -7.37 -7.58 4.57
CA GLN A 324 -7.27 -7.04 3.19
C GLN A 324 -8.61 -6.43 2.72
N ALA A 325 -9.29 -5.71 3.60
CA ALA A 325 -10.71 -5.40 3.46
C ALA A 325 -10.99 -4.54 2.21
N ASN A 326 -10.16 -3.53 1.95
CA ASN A 326 -10.34 -2.68 0.78
C ASN A 326 -9.92 -3.40 -0.50
N ALA A 327 -8.83 -4.16 -0.47
CA ALA A 327 -8.41 -4.96 -1.62
C ALA A 327 -9.48 -5.98 -2.05
N LEU A 328 -10.10 -6.70 -1.10
CA LEU A 328 -11.18 -7.64 -1.39
C LEU A 328 -12.44 -6.93 -1.88
N ARG A 329 -12.83 -5.81 -1.27
CA ARG A 329 -13.97 -5.01 -1.70
C ARG A 329 -13.82 -4.56 -3.16
N TRP A 330 -12.67 -3.99 -3.52
CA TRP A 330 -12.42 -3.56 -4.89
C TRP A 330 -12.31 -4.71 -5.89
N ALA A 331 -11.85 -5.89 -5.45
CA ALA A 331 -11.87 -7.08 -6.28
C ALA A 331 -13.31 -7.56 -6.56
N ASP A 332 -14.20 -7.48 -5.57
CA ASP A 332 -15.62 -7.77 -5.75
C ASP A 332 -16.33 -6.77 -6.66
N GLU A 333 -16.02 -5.47 -6.55
CA GLU A 333 -16.49 -4.44 -7.48
C GLU A 333 -16.07 -4.75 -8.94
N MET A 334 -14.81 -5.13 -9.13
CA MET A 334 -14.26 -5.47 -10.44
C MET A 334 -14.94 -6.73 -11.03
N ILE A 335 -15.12 -7.79 -10.23
CA ILE A 335 -15.83 -9.01 -10.63
C ILE A 335 -17.29 -8.69 -10.98
N GLY A 336 -17.97 -7.90 -10.14
CA GLY A 336 -19.35 -7.47 -10.36
C GLY A 336 -19.53 -6.79 -11.71
N PHE A 337 -18.66 -5.82 -12.02
CA PHE A 337 -18.69 -5.11 -13.29
C PHE A 337 -18.46 -6.03 -14.49
N PHE A 338 -17.39 -6.84 -14.50
CA PHE A 338 -17.09 -7.70 -15.65
C PHE A 338 -18.11 -8.82 -15.85
N ARG A 339 -18.76 -9.26 -14.77
CA ARG A 339 -19.93 -10.15 -14.84
C ARG A 339 -21.11 -9.45 -15.49
N GLU A 340 -21.40 -8.21 -15.11
CA GLU A 340 -22.51 -7.43 -15.65
C GLU A 340 -22.37 -7.11 -17.15
N ILE A 341 -21.15 -6.86 -17.62
CA ILE A 341 -20.88 -6.65 -19.06
C ILE A 341 -20.64 -7.96 -19.83
N SER A 342 -20.78 -9.12 -19.17
CA SER A 342 -20.62 -10.45 -19.77
C SER A 342 -19.28 -10.66 -20.49
N SER A 343 -18.20 -10.01 -20.03
CA SER A 343 -16.86 -10.23 -20.57
C SER A 343 -16.20 -11.40 -19.85
N ARG A 344 -16.21 -12.59 -20.47
CA ARG A 344 -15.68 -13.82 -19.89
C ARG A 344 -14.19 -13.71 -19.52
N ARG A 345 -13.37 -13.22 -20.44
CA ARG A 345 -11.91 -13.08 -20.26
C ARG A 345 -11.57 -12.09 -19.16
N ASP A 346 -12.18 -10.91 -19.16
CA ASP A 346 -11.92 -9.88 -18.15
C ASP A 346 -12.50 -10.27 -16.78
N LEU A 347 -13.59 -11.04 -16.74
CA LEU A 347 -14.11 -11.62 -15.50
C LEU A 347 -13.10 -12.61 -14.89
N ALA A 348 -12.49 -13.47 -15.70
CA ALA A 348 -11.44 -14.37 -15.23
C ALA A 348 -10.22 -13.59 -14.69
N GLU A 349 -9.80 -12.51 -15.36
CA GLU A 349 -8.74 -11.62 -14.87
C GLU A 349 -9.11 -10.95 -13.52
N ALA A 350 -10.35 -10.50 -13.37
CA ALA A 350 -10.83 -9.92 -12.12
C ALA A 350 -10.81 -10.94 -10.97
N MET A 351 -11.20 -12.18 -11.25
CA MET A 351 -11.13 -13.29 -10.30
C MET A 351 -9.68 -13.66 -9.95
N LEU A 352 -8.75 -13.58 -10.91
CA LEU A 352 -7.31 -13.75 -10.68
C LEU A 352 -6.74 -12.67 -9.74
N GLU A 353 -7.17 -11.41 -9.86
CA GLU A 353 -6.77 -10.36 -8.92
C GLU A 353 -7.25 -10.67 -7.49
N LYS A 354 -8.51 -11.12 -7.34
CA LYS A 354 -9.02 -11.57 -6.03
C LYS A 354 -8.26 -12.78 -5.51
N ALA A 355 -7.94 -13.74 -6.37
CA ALA A 355 -7.17 -14.94 -6.03
C ALA A 355 -5.76 -14.57 -5.54
N ALA A 356 -5.13 -13.55 -6.11
CA ALA A 356 -3.85 -13.03 -5.65
C ALA A 356 -3.93 -12.41 -4.24
N THR A 357 -5.05 -11.78 -3.87
CA THR A 357 -5.29 -11.34 -2.48
C THR A 357 -5.44 -12.54 -1.53
N TYR A 358 -6.17 -13.60 -1.93
CA TYR A 358 -6.25 -14.85 -1.17
C TYR A 358 -4.88 -15.51 -0.96
N LEU A 359 -4.02 -15.45 -1.98
CA LEU A 359 -2.65 -15.93 -1.88
C LEU A 359 -1.85 -15.17 -0.82
N GLU A 360 -2.05 -13.86 -0.65
CA GLU A 360 -1.36 -13.08 0.40
C GLU A 360 -1.87 -13.41 1.80
N ILE A 361 -3.18 -13.43 2.01
CA ILE A 361 -3.74 -13.73 3.34
C ILE A 361 -3.48 -15.18 3.77
N SER A 362 -3.30 -16.11 2.82
CA SER A 362 -2.88 -17.48 3.12
C SER A 362 -1.46 -17.61 3.68
N GLN A 363 -0.64 -16.54 3.61
CA GLN A 363 0.72 -16.53 4.17
C GLN A 363 0.76 -16.26 5.68
N ILE A 364 -0.34 -15.78 6.26
CA ILE A 364 -0.38 -15.29 7.64
C ILE A 364 -0.61 -16.47 8.60
N HIS A 365 0.02 -16.41 9.77
CA HIS A 365 0.04 -17.48 10.77
C HIS A 365 -1.36 -18.04 11.08
N HIS A 366 -1.41 -19.37 11.24
CA HIS A 366 -2.63 -20.14 11.51
C HIS A 366 -3.07 -20.04 12.98
N THR A 367 -3.05 -18.84 13.56
CA THR A 367 -3.42 -18.62 14.96
C THR A 367 -4.93 -18.63 15.17
N ASP A 368 -5.71 -18.42 14.11
CA ASP A 368 -7.18 -18.49 14.10
C ASP A 368 -7.65 -19.59 13.14
N ARG A 369 -8.18 -20.68 13.71
CA ARG A 369 -8.63 -21.85 12.95
C ARG A 369 -9.86 -21.56 12.09
N ALA A 370 -10.85 -20.85 12.63
CA ALA A 370 -12.08 -20.56 11.92
C ALA A 370 -11.82 -19.66 10.70
N ARG A 371 -10.92 -18.70 10.86
CA ARG A 371 -10.43 -17.87 9.76
C ARG A 371 -9.66 -18.67 8.73
N PHE A 372 -8.72 -19.51 9.15
CA PHE A 372 -7.95 -20.37 8.26
C PHE A 372 -8.88 -21.22 7.39
N ASP A 373 -9.85 -21.91 8.01
CA ASP A 373 -10.79 -22.77 7.29
C ASP A 373 -11.66 -21.96 6.31
N ARG A 374 -12.02 -20.73 6.65
CA ARG A 374 -12.74 -19.81 5.74
C ARG A 374 -11.88 -19.40 4.55
N ILE A 375 -10.65 -18.94 4.78
CA ILE A 375 -9.71 -18.55 3.71
C ILE A 375 -9.49 -19.72 2.76
N ALA A 376 -9.25 -20.93 3.30
CA ALA A 376 -9.05 -22.14 2.52
C ALA A 376 -10.26 -22.45 1.63
N ARG A 377 -11.47 -22.49 2.20
CA ARG A 377 -12.70 -22.78 1.44
C ARG A 377 -13.01 -21.72 0.39
N ASP A 378 -12.98 -20.45 0.76
CA ASP A 378 -13.39 -19.36 -0.12
C ASP A 378 -12.37 -19.15 -1.25
N GLY A 379 -11.07 -19.25 -0.94
CA GLY A 379 -10.00 -19.17 -1.94
C GLY A 379 -10.03 -20.34 -2.92
N ASP A 380 -10.27 -21.55 -2.43
CA ASP A 380 -10.42 -22.74 -3.28
C ASP A 380 -11.62 -22.62 -4.23
N LYS A 381 -12.78 -22.23 -3.69
CA LYS A 381 -14.01 -22.02 -4.47
C LYS A 381 -13.82 -20.96 -5.55
N LEU A 382 -13.18 -19.83 -5.21
CA LEU A 382 -12.87 -18.76 -6.15
C LEU A 382 -12.00 -19.27 -7.32
N MET A 383 -10.94 -20.03 -7.04
CA MET A 383 -10.05 -20.53 -8.08
C MET A 383 -10.71 -21.61 -8.94
N GLN A 384 -11.57 -22.44 -8.36
CA GLN A 384 -12.39 -23.40 -9.09
C GLN A 384 -13.35 -22.70 -10.05
N ASP A 385 -14.08 -21.68 -9.57
CA ASP A 385 -15.01 -20.90 -10.38
C ASP A 385 -14.26 -20.15 -11.49
N CYS A 386 -13.10 -19.57 -11.16
CA CYS A 386 -12.24 -18.88 -12.13
C CYS A 386 -11.78 -19.85 -13.22
N PHE A 387 -11.40 -21.09 -12.85
CA PHE A 387 -10.91 -22.09 -13.80
C PHE A 387 -11.99 -22.53 -14.78
N ALA A 388 -13.25 -22.63 -14.32
CA ALA A 388 -14.38 -23.00 -15.16
C ALA A 388 -14.63 -21.98 -16.28
N ILE A 389 -14.35 -20.70 -16.04
CA ILE A 389 -14.56 -19.63 -17.02
C ILE A 389 -13.28 -19.18 -17.73
N ALA A 390 -12.09 -19.43 -17.19
CA ALA A 390 -10.83 -18.98 -17.78
C ALA A 390 -10.61 -19.57 -19.18
N GLU A 391 -10.02 -18.75 -20.05
CA GLU A 391 -9.55 -19.19 -21.36
C GLU A 391 -8.27 -20.03 -21.22
N ASP A 392 -7.92 -20.81 -22.24
CA ASP A 392 -6.84 -21.80 -22.14
C ASP A 392 -5.46 -21.17 -21.91
N ASP A 393 -5.24 -19.95 -22.40
CA ASP A 393 -4.02 -19.16 -22.17
C ASP A 393 -3.95 -18.55 -20.76
N GLN A 394 -5.09 -18.38 -20.07
CA GLN A 394 -5.16 -17.87 -18.69
C GLN A 394 -4.97 -18.99 -17.65
N LYS A 395 -5.27 -20.25 -18.01
CA LYS A 395 -5.23 -21.39 -17.08
C LYS A 395 -3.85 -21.68 -16.47
N PRO A 396 -2.71 -21.60 -17.17
CA PRO A 396 -1.40 -21.88 -16.57
C PRO A 396 -1.09 -20.97 -15.38
N GLU A 397 -1.34 -19.66 -15.51
CA GLU A 397 -1.11 -18.70 -14.43
C GLU A 397 -2.05 -18.93 -13.25
N LEU A 398 -3.34 -19.18 -13.52
CA LEU A 398 -4.31 -19.55 -12.49
C LEU A 398 -3.89 -20.79 -11.71
N LEU A 399 -3.50 -21.86 -12.40
CA LEU A 399 -3.09 -23.13 -11.80
C LEU A 399 -1.80 -22.96 -10.97
N ARG A 400 -0.85 -22.14 -11.44
CA ARG A 400 0.36 -21.80 -10.69
C ARG A 400 0.02 -21.02 -9.42
N LEU A 401 -0.89 -20.03 -9.50
CA LEU A 401 -1.38 -19.28 -8.35
C LEU A 401 -2.08 -20.19 -7.34
N TRP A 402 -2.91 -21.12 -7.83
CA TRP A 402 -3.62 -22.10 -7.01
C TRP A 402 -2.68 -23.07 -6.30
N SER A 403 -1.63 -23.55 -7.00
CA SER A 403 -0.57 -24.32 -6.38
C SER A 403 0.12 -23.55 -5.24
N ARG A 404 0.45 -22.28 -5.48
CA ARG A 404 1.08 -21.42 -4.46
C ARG A 404 0.17 -21.18 -3.25
N PHE A 405 -1.13 -21.07 -3.48
CA PHE A 405 -2.13 -20.90 -2.42
C PHE A 405 -2.17 -22.12 -1.51
N TYR A 406 -2.32 -23.33 -2.06
CA TYR A 406 -2.26 -24.55 -1.27
C TYR A 406 -0.89 -24.73 -0.59
N TYR A 407 0.21 -24.38 -1.27
CA TYR A 407 1.55 -24.44 -0.67
C TYR A 407 1.64 -23.54 0.58
N ASN A 408 1.00 -22.36 0.59
CA ASN A 408 0.96 -21.50 1.77
C ASN A 408 0.06 -22.09 2.86
N LEU A 409 -1.11 -22.64 2.50
CA LEU A 409 -1.99 -23.33 3.46
C LEU A 409 -1.33 -24.55 4.10
N ALA A 410 -0.36 -25.16 3.43
CA ALA A 410 0.39 -26.30 3.95
C ALA A 410 1.37 -25.94 5.08
N ARG A 411 1.64 -24.66 5.32
CA ARG A 411 2.62 -24.24 6.33
C ARG A 411 2.21 -24.69 7.74
N PRO A 412 3.18 -24.92 8.64
CA PRO A 412 2.88 -25.32 10.02
C PRO A 412 2.16 -24.20 10.79
N SER A 413 1.20 -24.59 11.63
CA SER A 413 0.43 -23.63 12.43
C SER A 413 1.27 -22.85 13.45
N THR A 414 2.39 -23.45 13.86
CA THR A 414 3.39 -22.85 14.75
C THR A 414 4.15 -21.68 14.11
N GLY A 415 4.07 -21.53 12.79
CA GLY A 415 4.87 -20.57 12.02
C GLY A 415 6.34 -20.96 11.84
N ARG A 416 6.81 -22.02 12.50
CA ARG A 416 8.19 -22.53 12.35
C ARG A 416 8.27 -23.40 11.11
N LEU A 417 8.97 -22.94 10.08
CA LEU A 417 9.06 -23.65 8.79
C LEU A 417 9.79 -25.01 8.87
N SER A 418 10.46 -25.28 9.98
CA SER A 418 11.08 -26.57 10.34
C SER A 418 10.07 -27.64 10.74
N ASP A 419 8.89 -27.24 11.22
CA ASP A 419 7.88 -28.15 11.73
C ASP A 419 7.17 -28.87 10.57
N PRO A 420 6.46 -29.99 10.82
CA PRO A 420 5.76 -30.73 9.77
C PRO A 420 4.70 -29.90 9.04
N TRP A 421 4.75 -29.95 7.70
CA TRP A 421 3.78 -29.29 6.81
C TRP A 421 2.60 -30.24 6.53
N SER A 422 1.44 -29.69 6.16
CA SER A 422 0.29 -30.51 5.76
C SER A 422 0.55 -31.19 4.41
N ASP A 423 0.63 -32.53 4.41
CA ASP A 423 0.80 -33.31 3.18
C ASP A 423 -0.43 -33.22 2.27
N GLU A 424 -1.64 -33.09 2.84
CA GLU A 424 -2.87 -32.93 2.04
C GLU A 424 -2.83 -31.68 1.16
N PHE A 425 -2.45 -30.53 1.74
CA PHE A 425 -2.31 -29.29 0.98
C PHE A 425 -1.10 -29.32 0.04
N LEU A 426 0.00 -29.97 0.41
CA LEU A 426 1.13 -30.15 -0.51
C LEU A 426 0.75 -31.02 -1.72
N ALA A 427 -0.03 -32.09 -1.53
CA ALA A 427 -0.51 -32.93 -2.62
C ALA A 427 -1.48 -32.17 -3.54
N LEU A 428 -2.34 -31.32 -2.98
CA LEU A 428 -3.18 -30.41 -3.75
C LEU A 428 -2.35 -29.41 -4.56
N ALA A 429 -1.34 -28.79 -3.93
CA ALA A 429 -0.41 -27.88 -4.60
C ALA A 429 0.31 -28.56 -5.78
N ASP A 430 0.72 -29.81 -5.59
CA ASP A 430 1.45 -30.62 -6.57
C ASP A 430 0.56 -30.94 -7.78
N ARG A 431 -0.69 -31.37 -7.55
CA ARG A 431 -1.65 -31.64 -8.62
C ARG A 431 -1.90 -30.42 -9.51
N ARG A 432 -2.04 -29.23 -8.90
CA ARG A 432 -2.29 -27.98 -9.65
C ARG A 432 -1.09 -27.59 -10.48
N ILE A 433 0.13 -27.69 -9.95
CA ILE A 433 1.31 -27.30 -10.72
C ILE A 433 1.67 -28.30 -11.82
N ASP A 434 1.39 -29.60 -11.62
CA ASP A 434 1.51 -30.59 -12.70
C ASP A 434 0.53 -30.30 -13.84
N GLU A 435 -0.69 -29.85 -13.50
CA GLU A 435 -1.65 -29.44 -14.51
C GLU A 435 -1.20 -28.18 -15.28
N ALA A 436 -0.54 -27.23 -14.62
CA ALA A 436 0.07 -26.07 -15.27
C ALA A 436 1.22 -26.49 -16.20
N LEU A 437 2.09 -27.39 -15.74
CA LEU A 437 3.23 -27.90 -16.51
C LEU A 437 2.83 -28.77 -17.70
N ARG A 438 1.67 -29.43 -17.66
CA ARG A 438 1.13 -30.10 -18.86
C ARG A 438 0.79 -29.11 -19.98
N ARG A 439 0.45 -27.87 -19.64
CA ARG A 439 0.13 -26.80 -20.59
C ARG A 439 1.36 -26.00 -21.00
N GLU A 440 2.25 -25.72 -20.05
CA GLU A 440 3.51 -25.00 -20.29
C GLU A 440 4.72 -25.77 -19.72
N PRO A 441 5.21 -26.81 -20.43
CA PRO A 441 6.23 -27.72 -19.89
C PRO A 441 7.58 -27.08 -19.58
N ALA A 442 7.91 -25.99 -20.29
CA ALA A 442 9.17 -25.24 -20.20
C ALA A 442 9.04 -23.91 -19.42
N SER A 443 7.88 -23.64 -18.80
CA SER A 443 7.69 -22.41 -18.04
C SER A 443 8.55 -22.40 -16.79
N LEU A 444 9.53 -21.49 -16.75
CA LEU A 444 10.47 -21.36 -15.64
C LEU A 444 9.74 -21.08 -14.32
N ARG A 445 8.67 -20.28 -14.37
CA ARG A 445 7.82 -19.97 -13.20
C ARG A 445 7.08 -21.20 -12.69
N ASN A 446 6.58 -22.06 -13.59
CA ASN A 446 5.89 -23.28 -13.21
C ASN A 446 6.86 -24.32 -12.63
N LEU A 447 8.02 -24.49 -13.25
CA LEU A 447 9.08 -25.40 -12.78
C LEU A 447 9.63 -24.96 -11.42
N ASN A 448 9.81 -23.66 -11.19
CA ASN A 448 10.21 -23.12 -9.89
C ASN A 448 9.20 -23.50 -8.79
N GLN A 449 7.90 -23.34 -9.06
CA GLN A 449 6.87 -23.73 -8.10
C GLN A 449 6.82 -25.25 -7.89
N LYS A 450 6.99 -26.06 -8.94
CA LYS A 450 7.04 -27.53 -8.84
C LYS A 450 8.20 -27.96 -7.96
N ALA A 451 9.39 -27.39 -8.17
CA ALA A 451 10.57 -27.64 -7.35
C ALA A 451 10.29 -27.38 -5.86
N ARG A 452 9.69 -26.23 -5.53
CA ARG A 452 9.35 -25.88 -4.14
C ARG A 452 8.41 -26.90 -3.47
N VAL A 453 7.37 -27.33 -4.19
CA VAL A 453 6.43 -28.33 -3.69
C VAL A 453 7.15 -29.67 -3.47
N LEU A 454 7.92 -30.13 -4.46
CA LEU A 454 8.64 -31.40 -4.38
C LEU A 454 9.68 -31.41 -3.26
N GLN A 455 10.48 -30.36 -3.09
CA GLN A 455 11.47 -30.27 -2.01
C GLN A 455 10.81 -30.47 -0.64
N ARG A 456 9.63 -29.86 -0.41
CA ARG A 456 8.90 -30.01 0.85
C ARG A 456 8.35 -31.42 1.05
N ARG A 457 7.74 -32.01 0.01
CA ARG A 457 7.20 -33.38 0.09
C ARG A 457 8.30 -34.43 0.26
N ALA A 458 9.40 -34.30 -0.50
CA ALA A 458 10.55 -35.18 -0.37
C ALA A 458 11.18 -35.06 1.03
N LYS A 459 11.39 -33.85 1.55
CA LYS A 459 11.96 -33.65 2.89
C LYS A 459 11.16 -34.38 3.98
N ALA A 460 9.84 -34.45 3.89
CA ALA A 460 9.01 -35.16 4.87
C ALA A 460 9.26 -36.69 4.88
N THR A 461 9.78 -37.25 3.79
CA THR A 461 10.03 -38.70 3.63
C THR A 461 11.51 -39.07 3.74
N ILE A 462 12.40 -38.12 4.00
CA ILE A 462 13.86 -38.35 4.00
C ILE A 462 14.33 -39.37 5.06
N ALA A 463 13.53 -39.63 6.10
CA ALA A 463 13.80 -40.68 7.07
C ALA A 463 13.68 -42.10 6.47
N THR A 464 12.83 -42.26 5.46
CA THR A 464 12.59 -43.50 4.70
C THR A 464 12.61 -43.18 3.20
N PRO A 465 13.80 -42.88 2.63
CA PRO A 465 13.90 -42.39 1.27
C PRO A 465 13.43 -43.44 0.26
N THR A 466 12.86 -42.98 -0.86
CA THR A 466 12.39 -43.85 -1.95
C THR A 466 12.98 -43.43 -3.29
N ASP A 467 13.18 -44.38 -4.19
CA ASP A 467 13.62 -44.11 -5.56
C ASP A 467 12.72 -43.09 -6.28
N SER A 468 11.40 -43.19 -6.08
CA SER A 468 10.42 -42.31 -6.74
C SER A 468 10.64 -40.84 -6.41
N TRP A 469 10.95 -40.52 -5.15
CA TRP A 469 11.21 -39.13 -4.75
C TRP A 469 12.56 -38.64 -5.27
N SER A 470 13.58 -39.48 -5.23
CA SER A 470 14.89 -39.14 -5.79
C SER A 470 14.79 -38.85 -7.30
N GLN A 471 14.13 -39.72 -8.06
CA GLN A 471 13.88 -39.54 -9.49
C GLN A 471 13.07 -38.27 -9.77
N ALA A 472 12.04 -37.97 -8.96
CA ALA A 472 11.23 -36.77 -9.14
C ALA A 472 12.04 -35.47 -8.91
N LEU A 473 12.92 -35.44 -7.90
CA LEU A 473 13.82 -34.31 -7.64
C LEU A 473 14.79 -34.11 -8.81
N TRP A 474 15.47 -35.17 -9.24
CA TRP A 474 16.41 -35.12 -10.37
C TRP A 474 15.74 -34.72 -11.68
N ALA A 475 14.59 -35.32 -12.01
CA ALA A 475 13.85 -34.99 -13.23
C ALA A 475 13.41 -33.51 -13.23
N THR A 476 12.99 -32.98 -12.08
CA THR A 476 12.60 -31.56 -11.96
C THR A 476 13.81 -30.64 -12.04
N GLN A 477 14.94 -31.04 -11.45
CA GLN A 477 16.19 -30.28 -11.50
C GLN A 477 16.69 -30.13 -12.94
N GLN A 478 16.69 -31.22 -13.72
CA GLN A 478 17.10 -31.21 -15.13
C GLN A 478 16.16 -30.35 -15.99
N ARG A 479 14.85 -30.47 -15.78
CA ARG A 479 13.87 -29.62 -16.48
C ARG A 479 14.02 -28.14 -16.15
N LEU A 480 14.27 -27.82 -14.87
CA LEU A 480 14.49 -26.45 -14.43
C LEU A 480 15.78 -25.87 -14.99
N LEU A 481 16.87 -26.64 -14.99
CA LEU A 481 18.15 -26.25 -15.59
C LEU A 481 18.01 -25.98 -17.09
N SER A 482 17.34 -26.88 -17.82
CA SER A 482 17.08 -26.71 -19.25
C SER A 482 16.25 -25.45 -19.54
N ALA A 483 15.20 -25.20 -18.74
CA ALA A 483 14.39 -23.99 -18.88
C ALA A 483 15.17 -22.72 -18.53
N TRP A 484 16.04 -22.76 -17.52
CA TRP A 484 16.92 -21.65 -17.14
C TRP A 484 17.87 -21.29 -18.29
N ASN A 485 18.64 -22.26 -18.78
CA ASN A 485 19.61 -22.06 -19.87
C ASN A 485 18.94 -21.49 -21.13
N ALA A 486 17.69 -21.88 -21.40
CA ALA A 486 16.93 -21.38 -22.55
C ALA A 486 16.44 -19.92 -22.39
N GLN A 487 16.29 -19.42 -21.16
CA GLN A 487 15.61 -18.15 -20.87
C GLN A 487 16.50 -17.10 -20.18
N GLU A 488 17.65 -17.48 -19.62
CA GLU A 488 18.48 -16.62 -18.77
C GLU A 488 18.92 -15.31 -19.44
N GLN A 489 19.13 -15.32 -20.76
CA GLN A 489 19.53 -14.12 -21.52
C GLN A 489 18.41 -13.07 -21.57
N GLY A 490 17.15 -13.49 -21.45
CA GLY A 490 15.99 -12.59 -21.44
C GLY A 490 15.63 -12.04 -20.05
N LEU A 491 16.26 -12.52 -18.98
CA LEU A 491 15.97 -12.11 -17.61
C LEU A 491 16.92 -10.98 -17.18
N ALA A 492 16.46 -9.74 -17.31
CA ALA A 492 17.28 -8.55 -17.08
C ALA A 492 17.32 -8.10 -15.60
N SER A 493 16.27 -8.35 -14.82
CA SER A 493 16.19 -7.83 -13.45
C SER A 493 16.63 -8.86 -12.39
N PRO A 494 17.27 -8.42 -11.27
CA PRO A 494 17.58 -9.30 -10.15
C PRO A 494 16.35 -10.05 -9.61
N ALA A 495 15.19 -9.41 -9.58
CA ALA A 495 13.94 -10.00 -9.10
C ALA A 495 13.46 -11.20 -9.95
N GLU A 496 13.81 -11.23 -11.23
CA GLU A 496 13.50 -12.34 -12.14
C GLU A 496 14.53 -13.46 -12.07
N ARG A 497 15.81 -13.13 -11.80
CA ARG A 497 16.92 -14.09 -11.77
C ARG A 497 17.08 -14.80 -10.42
N ILE A 498 16.94 -14.09 -9.31
CA ILE A 498 17.21 -14.63 -7.96
C ILE A 498 16.35 -15.88 -7.66
N PRO A 499 15.01 -15.87 -7.84
CA PRO A 499 14.19 -17.03 -7.48
C PRO A 499 14.54 -18.33 -8.23
N PRO A 500 14.69 -18.36 -9.58
CA PRO A 500 15.07 -19.58 -10.29
C PRO A 500 16.50 -20.04 -9.95
N LEU A 501 17.45 -19.13 -9.80
CA LEU A 501 18.82 -19.48 -9.39
C LEU A 501 18.86 -20.14 -8.01
N ASN A 502 18.20 -19.53 -7.02
CA ASN A 502 18.16 -20.07 -5.66
C ASN A 502 17.44 -21.42 -5.59
N ILE A 503 16.35 -21.58 -6.34
CA ILE A 503 15.63 -22.86 -6.39
C ILE A 503 16.43 -23.92 -7.13
N LEU A 504 17.13 -23.58 -8.22
CA LEU A 504 17.99 -24.52 -8.94
C LEU A 504 19.12 -25.03 -8.04
N ALA A 505 19.76 -24.13 -7.28
CA ALA A 505 20.78 -24.46 -6.30
C ALA A 505 20.25 -25.38 -5.18
N THR A 506 19.18 -24.99 -4.51
CA THR A 506 18.60 -25.74 -3.39
C THR A 506 17.99 -27.07 -3.84
N LEU A 507 17.39 -27.14 -5.03
CA LEU A 507 16.88 -28.39 -5.59
C LEU A 507 18.02 -29.35 -5.94
N THR A 508 19.13 -28.83 -6.46
CA THR A 508 20.34 -29.63 -6.70
C THR A 508 20.89 -30.20 -5.38
N LEU A 509 20.97 -29.36 -4.35
CA LEU A 509 21.36 -29.78 -3.00
C LEU A 509 20.44 -30.88 -2.47
N ASP A 510 19.13 -30.67 -2.50
CA ASP A 510 18.15 -31.62 -1.97
C ASP A 510 18.13 -32.94 -2.77
N ALA A 511 18.30 -32.89 -4.09
CA ALA A 511 18.38 -34.09 -4.93
C ALA A 511 19.60 -34.95 -4.57
N VAL A 512 20.77 -34.32 -4.36
CA VAL A 512 21.99 -35.02 -3.93
C VAL A 512 21.83 -35.57 -2.51
N VAL A 513 21.32 -34.78 -1.57
CA VAL A 513 21.09 -35.24 -0.18
C VAL A 513 20.12 -36.43 -0.15
N TYR A 514 19.04 -36.37 -0.92
CA TYR A 514 18.06 -37.44 -0.98
C TYR A 514 18.64 -38.72 -1.61
N GLN A 515 19.39 -38.58 -2.71
CA GLN A 515 20.09 -39.71 -3.33
C GLN A 515 21.11 -40.33 -2.36
N LEU A 516 21.92 -39.53 -1.67
CA LEU A 516 22.86 -40.04 -0.66
C LEU A 516 22.16 -40.81 0.46
N ALA A 517 21.01 -40.32 0.93
CA ALA A 517 20.24 -40.97 1.98
C ALA A 517 19.72 -42.36 1.55
N LEU A 518 19.46 -42.55 0.25
CA LEU A 518 19.01 -43.80 -0.34
C LEU A 518 20.14 -44.83 -0.52
N LEU A 519 21.34 -44.36 -0.89
CA LEU A 519 22.47 -45.23 -1.25
C LEU A 519 23.15 -45.89 -0.05
N GLY A 520 23.63 -47.11 -0.25
CA GLY A 520 24.54 -47.81 0.66
C GLY A 520 25.97 -47.22 0.64
N PRO A 521 26.85 -47.57 1.59
CA PRO A 521 28.19 -46.98 1.71
C PRO A 521 29.05 -47.09 0.44
N ASP A 522 29.10 -48.25 -0.19
CA ASP A 522 29.92 -48.48 -1.39
C ASP A 522 29.39 -47.69 -2.59
N GLU A 523 28.06 -47.62 -2.73
CA GLU A 523 27.42 -46.85 -3.78
C GLU A 523 27.62 -45.34 -3.59
N ARG A 524 27.62 -44.85 -2.35
CA ARG A 524 27.94 -43.43 -2.07
C ARG A 524 29.33 -43.09 -2.54
N THR A 525 30.33 -43.92 -2.23
CA THR A 525 31.71 -43.75 -2.71
C THR A 525 31.78 -43.78 -4.23
N ALA A 526 31.11 -44.73 -4.87
CA ALA A 526 31.09 -44.85 -6.34
C ALA A 526 30.41 -43.67 -7.05
N GLN A 527 29.43 -43.02 -6.40
CA GLN A 527 28.68 -41.90 -6.98
C GLN A 527 29.19 -40.52 -6.56
N ALA A 528 30.04 -40.43 -5.55
CA ALA A 528 30.47 -39.17 -4.95
C ALA A 528 31.05 -38.18 -5.97
N SER A 529 31.98 -38.62 -6.82
CA SER A 529 32.59 -37.75 -7.84
C SER A 529 31.58 -37.18 -8.83
N ARG A 530 30.55 -37.95 -9.21
CA ARG A 530 29.48 -37.47 -10.10
C ARG A 530 28.59 -36.44 -9.41
N MET A 531 28.25 -36.67 -8.14
CA MET A 531 27.47 -35.71 -7.36
C MET A 531 28.23 -34.40 -7.11
N ILE A 532 29.54 -34.48 -6.85
CA ILE A 532 30.41 -33.30 -6.76
C ILE A 532 30.40 -32.52 -8.07
N ALA A 533 30.53 -33.20 -9.22
CA ALA A 533 30.47 -32.53 -10.52
C ALA A 533 29.14 -31.77 -10.70
N THR A 534 28.01 -32.36 -10.32
CA THR A 534 26.72 -31.68 -10.38
C THR A 534 26.63 -30.46 -9.45
N ILE A 535 27.21 -30.53 -8.25
CA ILE A 535 27.31 -29.37 -7.35
C ILE A 535 28.18 -28.28 -7.96
N ASP A 536 29.31 -28.65 -8.58
CA ASP A 536 30.28 -27.71 -9.15
C ASP A 536 29.78 -27.05 -10.44
N GLU A 537 29.00 -27.77 -11.25
CA GLU A 537 28.48 -27.30 -12.54
C GLU A 537 27.15 -26.56 -12.41
N VAL A 538 26.32 -26.91 -11.42
CA VAL A 538 24.96 -26.37 -11.31
C VAL A 538 24.72 -25.68 -9.97
N GLY A 539 24.92 -26.39 -8.86
CA GLY A 539 24.52 -25.92 -7.53
C GLY A 539 25.26 -24.64 -7.11
N LEU A 540 26.59 -24.71 -7.06
CA LEU A 540 27.45 -23.59 -6.65
C LEU A 540 27.39 -22.40 -7.62
N PRO A 541 27.49 -22.57 -8.95
CA PRO A 541 27.37 -21.44 -9.87
C PRO A 541 26.03 -20.70 -9.71
N SER A 542 24.92 -21.43 -9.66
CA SER A 542 23.58 -20.82 -9.51
C SER A 542 23.48 -20.00 -8.22
N GLN A 543 23.95 -20.57 -7.11
CA GLN A 543 23.85 -19.90 -5.82
C GLN A 543 24.83 -18.74 -5.66
N ARG A 544 26.04 -18.84 -6.25
CA ARG A 544 27.01 -17.73 -6.30
C ARG A 544 26.46 -16.56 -7.10
N GLU A 545 25.77 -16.81 -8.21
CA GLU A 545 25.11 -15.75 -8.98
C GLU A 545 23.98 -15.12 -8.17
N ALA A 546 23.10 -15.92 -7.55
CA ALA A 546 22.05 -15.40 -6.68
C ALA A 546 22.61 -14.53 -5.53
N TRP A 547 23.65 -15.01 -4.84
CA TRP A 547 24.36 -14.24 -3.82
C TRP A 547 24.99 -12.97 -4.40
N GLY A 548 25.58 -13.03 -5.60
CA GLY A 548 26.17 -11.90 -6.29
C GLY A 548 25.17 -10.77 -6.59
N LEU A 549 23.94 -11.13 -6.93
CA LEU A 549 22.83 -10.20 -7.17
C LEU A 549 22.26 -9.59 -5.88
N VAL A 550 22.49 -10.23 -4.72
CA VAL A 550 21.93 -9.84 -3.43
C VAL A 550 22.95 -9.07 -2.59
N ARG A 551 24.19 -9.54 -2.52
CA ARG A 551 25.25 -8.97 -1.66
C ARG A 551 25.49 -7.51 -2.01
N ASN A 552 25.60 -6.66 -0.98
CA ASN A 552 25.83 -5.22 -1.12
C ASN A 552 24.71 -4.45 -1.85
N THR A 553 23.49 -5.00 -1.87
CA THR A 553 22.30 -4.31 -2.38
C THR A 553 21.22 -4.23 -1.28
N ASP A 554 20.19 -3.41 -1.48
CA ASP A 554 19.03 -3.37 -0.56
C ASP A 554 18.29 -4.72 -0.47
N LEU A 555 18.47 -5.59 -1.46
CA LEU A 555 17.92 -6.95 -1.48
C LEU A 555 18.56 -7.84 -0.40
N ALA A 556 19.73 -7.47 0.15
CA ALA A 556 20.38 -8.21 1.23
C ALA A 556 19.48 -8.35 2.47
N ARG A 557 18.60 -7.38 2.74
CA ARG A 557 17.63 -7.47 3.85
C ARG A 557 16.60 -8.58 3.64
N ALA A 558 16.23 -8.84 2.39
CA ALA A 558 15.23 -9.83 2.04
C ALA A 558 15.84 -11.21 1.80
N TYR A 559 16.96 -11.29 1.08
CA TYR A 559 17.50 -12.55 0.57
C TYR A 559 18.90 -12.89 1.11
N GLY A 560 19.55 -11.98 1.84
CA GLY A 560 20.96 -12.11 2.22
C GLY A 560 21.24 -13.33 3.08
N PHE A 561 20.41 -13.56 4.10
CA PHE A 561 20.52 -14.74 4.96
C PHE A 561 20.38 -16.04 4.16
N ASP A 562 19.27 -16.22 3.43
CA ASP A 562 18.96 -17.48 2.75
C ASP A 562 20.00 -17.80 1.67
N THR A 563 20.40 -16.78 0.88
CA THR A 563 21.36 -17.00 -0.21
C THR A 563 22.74 -17.38 0.29
N ALA A 564 23.24 -16.71 1.35
CA ALA A 564 24.50 -17.05 1.99
C ALA A 564 24.45 -18.41 2.71
N TYR A 565 23.36 -18.69 3.42
CA TYR A 565 23.17 -19.93 4.18
C TYR A 565 23.13 -21.15 3.27
N ASP A 566 22.38 -21.09 2.16
CA ASP A 566 22.32 -22.20 1.20
C ASP A 566 23.65 -22.38 0.45
N LEU A 567 24.44 -21.32 0.26
CA LEU A 567 25.80 -21.45 -0.28
C LEU A 567 26.73 -22.16 0.71
N ALA A 568 26.60 -21.87 2.01
CA ALA A 568 27.31 -22.61 3.05
C ALA A 568 26.93 -24.11 3.06
N ARG A 569 25.64 -24.42 2.89
CA ARG A 569 25.15 -25.81 2.80
C ARG A 569 25.70 -26.53 1.57
N LEU A 570 25.78 -25.88 0.41
CA LEU A 570 26.38 -26.47 -0.80
C LEU A 570 27.87 -26.82 -0.60
N TYR A 571 28.65 -25.91 -0.01
CA TYR A 571 30.06 -26.21 0.30
C TYR A 571 30.21 -27.32 1.33
N ALA A 572 29.38 -27.31 2.38
CA ALA A 572 29.36 -28.39 3.37
C ALA A 572 29.03 -29.75 2.72
N LEU A 573 28.03 -29.80 1.84
CA LEU A 573 27.70 -31.03 1.11
C LEU A 573 28.83 -31.48 0.18
N ARG A 574 29.52 -30.55 -0.48
CA ARG A 574 30.70 -30.86 -1.29
C ARG A 574 31.83 -31.44 -0.45
N ALA A 575 32.05 -30.94 0.77
CA ALA A 575 33.01 -31.50 1.73
C ALA A 575 32.61 -32.94 2.17
N VAL A 576 31.33 -33.17 2.46
CA VAL A 576 30.80 -34.50 2.82
C VAL A 576 31.08 -35.51 1.70
N LEU A 577 30.76 -35.15 0.46
CA LEU A 577 31.05 -36.00 -0.69
C LEU A 577 32.55 -36.16 -0.93
N GLY A 578 33.32 -35.08 -0.75
CA GLY A 578 34.76 -35.08 -0.95
C GLY A 578 35.48 -36.04 -0.01
N ALA A 579 35.00 -36.20 1.23
CA ALA A 579 35.53 -37.18 2.17
C ALA A 579 35.34 -38.64 1.72
N LEU A 580 34.42 -38.90 0.80
CA LEU A 580 34.22 -40.22 0.18
C LEU A 580 35.14 -40.44 -1.03
N VAL A 581 35.78 -39.40 -1.56
CA VAL A 581 36.68 -39.49 -2.71
C VAL A 581 38.12 -39.57 -2.23
N ALA A 582 38.77 -40.70 -2.50
CA ALA A 582 40.14 -40.95 -2.07
C ALA A 582 41.10 -39.83 -2.53
N GLY A 583 41.85 -39.27 -1.56
CA GLY A 583 42.88 -38.27 -1.81
C GLY A 583 42.37 -36.83 -2.06
N ARG A 584 41.06 -36.58 -1.98
CA ARG A 584 40.52 -35.22 -2.12
C ARG A 584 40.64 -34.43 -0.81
N GLN A 585 41.22 -33.23 -0.89
CA GLN A 585 41.25 -32.29 0.25
C GLN A 585 39.88 -31.64 0.46
N ILE A 586 39.42 -31.58 1.70
CA ILE A 586 38.12 -31.03 2.08
C ILE A 586 38.19 -29.72 2.86
N ASP A 587 39.36 -29.33 3.36
CA ASP A 587 39.51 -28.17 4.25
C ASP A 587 39.05 -26.87 3.57
N GLY A 588 39.38 -26.68 2.29
CA GLY A 588 38.91 -25.52 1.52
C GLY A 588 37.39 -25.46 1.38
N ASP A 589 36.69 -26.60 1.33
CA ASP A 589 35.22 -26.63 1.28
C ASP A 589 34.62 -26.25 2.64
N VAL A 590 35.22 -26.76 3.73
CA VAL A 590 34.82 -26.40 5.10
C VAL A 590 35.05 -24.91 5.37
N ASP A 591 36.19 -24.36 4.94
CA ASP A 591 36.52 -22.94 5.11
C ASP A 591 35.57 -22.04 4.33
N ASN A 592 35.19 -22.42 3.10
CA ASN A 592 34.18 -21.71 2.32
C ASN A 592 32.79 -21.79 2.96
N ALA A 593 32.42 -22.94 3.54
CA ALA A 593 31.17 -23.08 4.28
C ALA A 593 31.14 -22.15 5.50
N ILE A 594 32.23 -22.09 6.26
CA ILE A 594 32.41 -21.19 7.42
C ILE A 594 32.27 -19.72 7.00
N LEU A 595 32.96 -19.31 5.94
CA LEU A 595 32.91 -17.94 5.42
C LEU A 595 31.47 -17.53 5.09
N MET A 596 30.76 -18.38 4.35
CA MET A 596 29.39 -18.10 3.93
C MET A 596 28.40 -18.13 5.09
N LEU A 597 28.61 -18.99 6.08
CA LEU A 597 27.81 -19.02 7.29
C LEU A 597 28.02 -17.76 8.15
N GLY A 598 29.22 -17.17 8.11
CA GLY A 598 29.52 -15.86 8.69
C GLY A 598 28.67 -14.76 8.06
N HIS A 599 28.64 -14.68 6.73
CA HIS A 599 27.78 -13.74 6.00
C HIS A 599 26.29 -13.97 6.28
N ALA A 600 25.85 -15.24 6.36
CA ALA A 600 24.47 -15.56 6.72
C ALA A 600 24.13 -15.02 8.11
N ARG A 601 25.00 -15.24 9.11
CA ARG A 601 24.82 -14.73 10.48
C ARG A 601 24.73 -13.20 10.51
N GLU A 602 25.58 -12.50 9.77
CA GLU A 602 25.55 -11.03 9.68
C GLU A 602 24.23 -10.50 9.11
N ALA A 603 23.62 -11.25 8.18
CA ALA A 603 22.34 -10.91 7.57
C ALA A 603 21.10 -11.47 8.33
N ALA A 604 21.30 -12.26 9.38
CA ALA A 604 20.22 -13.01 10.03
C ALA A 604 19.35 -12.13 10.94
N THR A 605 18.03 -12.33 10.86
CA THR A 605 17.12 -11.98 11.96
C THR A 605 17.28 -12.95 13.13
N VAL A 606 16.86 -12.57 14.34
CA VAL A 606 16.90 -13.46 15.53
C VAL A 606 16.23 -14.82 15.26
N PRO A 607 15.01 -14.88 14.68
CA PRO A 607 14.35 -16.15 14.38
C PRO A 607 15.09 -16.99 13.34
N GLN A 608 15.69 -16.36 12.32
CA GLN A 608 16.51 -17.07 11.33
C GLN A 608 17.76 -17.66 11.97
N LEU A 609 18.41 -16.93 12.87
CA LEU A 609 19.58 -17.42 13.59
C LEU A 609 19.25 -18.61 14.49
N ASP A 610 18.12 -18.55 15.21
CA ASP A 610 17.66 -19.67 16.05
C ASP A 610 17.32 -20.91 15.20
N ALA A 611 16.65 -20.72 14.07
CA ALA A 611 16.35 -21.80 13.13
C ALA A 611 17.63 -22.40 12.51
N ALA A 612 18.63 -21.57 12.19
CA ALA A 612 19.91 -22.01 11.66
C ALA A 612 20.69 -22.85 12.68
N ARG A 613 20.69 -22.43 13.95
CA ARG A 613 21.29 -23.18 15.07
C ARG A 613 20.62 -24.54 15.25
N ALA A 614 19.29 -24.59 15.29
CA ALA A 614 18.56 -25.86 15.36
C ALA A 614 18.86 -26.78 14.16
N SER A 615 19.06 -26.18 12.97
CA SER A 615 19.38 -26.94 11.76
C SER A 615 20.79 -27.55 11.76
N LEU A 616 21.76 -27.02 12.50
CA LEU A 616 23.08 -27.67 12.65
C LEU A 616 23.02 -29.01 13.40
N GLU A 617 21.93 -29.26 14.12
CA GLU A 617 21.68 -30.52 14.81
C GLU A 617 20.81 -31.49 14.01
N GLY A 618 19.92 -30.97 13.15
CA GLY A 618 18.93 -31.78 12.41
C GLY A 618 19.10 -31.87 10.89
N ASP A 619 19.82 -30.94 10.25
CA ASP A 619 20.06 -30.98 8.80
C ASP A 619 21.15 -32.01 8.48
N ARG A 620 20.79 -33.00 7.64
CA ARG A 620 21.67 -34.09 7.21
C ARG A 620 22.99 -33.61 6.62
N VAL A 621 23.01 -32.48 5.92
CA VAL A 621 24.23 -31.92 5.35
C VAL A 621 25.27 -31.66 6.45
N PHE A 622 24.85 -31.04 7.54
CA PHE A 622 25.75 -30.74 8.66
C PHE A 622 26.00 -31.95 9.56
N VAL A 623 25.02 -32.84 9.71
CA VAL A 623 25.18 -34.08 10.49
C VAL A 623 26.20 -35.03 9.85
N TRP A 624 26.32 -35.05 8.52
CA TRP A 624 27.29 -35.87 7.81
C TRP A 624 28.71 -35.29 7.76
N LEU A 625 28.91 -34.03 8.16
CA LEU A 625 30.25 -33.48 8.31
C LEU A 625 30.99 -34.15 9.47
N HIS A 626 32.32 -34.26 9.34
CA HIS A 626 33.16 -34.68 10.45
C HIS A 626 33.01 -33.73 11.66
N SER A 627 33.06 -34.26 12.88
CA SER A 627 32.84 -33.51 14.14
C SER A 627 33.63 -32.20 14.21
N ALA A 628 34.95 -32.23 13.99
CA ALA A 628 35.79 -31.04 13.96
C ALA A 628 35.33 -29.96 12.97
N ALA A 629 34.87 -30.32 11.78
CA ALA A 629 34.32 -29.37 10.82
C ALA A 629 32.99 -28.80 11.31
N ARG A 630 32.10 -29.67 11.82
CA ARG A 630 30.81 -29.28 12.38
C ARG A 630 30.95 -28.31 13.56
N ASP A 631 31.89 -28.56 14.47
CA ASP A 631 32.16 -27.71 15.63
C ASP A 631 32.60 -26.30 15.22
N ARG A 632 33.39 -26.18 14.14
CA ARG A 632 33.77 -24.88 13.57
C ARG A 632 32.54 -24.13 13.05
N LEU A 633 31.63 -24.79 12.31
CA LEU A 633 30.39 -24.17 11.82
C LEU A 633 29.46 -23.75 12.98
N VAL A 634 29.35 -24.57 14.03
CA VAL A 634 28.61 -24.24 15.27
C VAL A 634 29.19 -23.00 15.92
N GLY A 635 30.52 -22.91 16.05
CA GLY A 635 31.22 -21.75 16.59
C GLY A 635 30.85 -20.46 15.86
N VAL A 636 30.80 -20.50 14.51
CA VAL A 636 30.39 -19.35 13.70
C VAL A 636 28.96 -18.90 14.07
N LEU A 637 27.97 -19.78 14.11
CA LEU A 637 26.61 -19.36 14.50
C LEU A 637 26.48 -18.94 15.97
N ALA A 638 27.40 -19.38 16.84
CA ALA A 638 27.47 -19.01 18.25
C ALA A 638 28.16 -17.65 18.51
N GLY A 639 28.84 -17.06 17.52
CA GLY A 639 29.51 -15.77 17.66
C GLY A 639 31.05 -15.82 17.60
N SER A 640 31.64 -17.00 17.46
CA SER A 640 33.08 -17.13 17.21
C SER A 640 33.44 -16.45 15.88
N ARG A 641 34.62 -15.84 15.84
CA ARG A 641 35.19 -15.26 14.62
C ARG A 641 35.94 -16.32 13.84
#